data_AF-A0AAX0IVS8-F1
#
_entry.id   AF-A0AAX0IVS8-F1
#
_cell.length_a   1.000
_cell.length_b   1.000
_cell.length_c   1.000
_cell.angle_alpha   90.00
_cell.angle_beta   90.00
_cell.angle_gamma   90.00
#
_symmetry.space_group_name_H-M   'P 1'
#
loop_
_entity.id
_entity.type
_entity.pdbx_description
1 polymer ?
#
loop_
_entity_poly.entity_id
_entity_poly.type
_entity_poly.pdbx_seq_one_letter_code
_entity_poly.pdbx_strand_id
1 'polypeptide(L)'
;MKKRVSVLLGLACLLSLNMKNVYADEHSVNRIHFINTKGNSGSDAILLESNGHFALIDTGEDFDFPDGTNPLYPIRKGNTTQNYKVLEDRVLRHLKNVGVNKLDFVLGTHVHSDHIGGVDEVLNHYSVEKLYLKRYSDNRLTDSTRLWDNLFNYDNALKAAKNKNVKIIQDISEKDSHFKLGDMDIQLYNYKNEYDNNGNLKRVYDDNSNSIVAVITVNGQKIYLGGDLDNAEGAEDQLGPQIGKVDLMKWNHHSESTKSNSINFLENLKPSLVVQTTGQDINVPSTKKWLEDRGTKIVKATSKQYDATVYDINQAGFTDVSNQFPQIPTVETKWYVKDGFRMYQLDSGEKAIGWHTIDNESYFFDGKGHLQTEKWQLSDDYWYYLHKDGKMAKAGWLQLGDDWYYLNPSGSRENDKLSQINGKTYLFDENGKMQTGWKTVNKEAMFFEESGALKEKNIKPSSWKQHDSKWYYFDENNQIVKGTRIVNGKTYYFDSKGIMQTGWKWHNGAYHFYEENGSQKTGWYEESGKWYYLTPENGEMAVGTAKVYGLTYYFNNAGEMQTGWKWHDGAYRYYQESGSQKTGWLQESGKWYYLTPKDGSMAVGMHEIKEAKYYFNNAGEMQTGWKWHDGAYHYYQESGAQKTGWFQESGKWYYLQAPEGRMVTGLQEVANEYYYFNTAGEMQTGWKWIEGYYHYFQESGKMIRDGETPDGYKVDHKGRWIQGVETTTTVETTVETTTKETTVVPTTEVPTTQEPTTVEPTTVEPTTVEETTAEPTSQETTTKEKITIPIIRDDKTIRRVQDIF
;
A
#
# COMPACT_ATOMS: atom_id res chain seq x y z
N MET A 1 36.69 35.20 -69.59
CA MET A 1 35.34 34.73 -69.18
C MET A 1 34.75 35.68 -68.14
N LYS A 2 33.54 35.44 -67.62
CA LYS A 2 32.75 36.47 -66.91
C LYS A 2 33.26 36.80 -65.50
N LYS A 3 33.04 38.08 -65.15
CA LYS A 3 33.00 38.74 -63.83
C LYS A 3 32.58 37.79 -62.69
N ARG A 4 33.35 37.72 -61.59
CA ARG A 4 33.36 38.64 -60.42
C ARG A 4 32.03 38.65 -59.64
N VAL A 5 32.15 38.37 -58.34
CA VAL A 5 31.07 38.38 -57.34
C VAL A 5 30.44 39.76 -57.21
N SER A 6 29.10 39.80 -57.13
CA SER A 6 28.34 40.95 -56.65
C SER A 6 27.63 40.55 -55.37
N VAL A 7 28.01 41.15 -54.24
CA VAL A 7 27.18 41.13 -53.02
C VAL A 7 25.97 42.01 -53.30
N LEU A 8 24.78 41.43 -53.34
CA LEU A 8 23.54 42.19 -53.47
C LEU A 8 22.99 42.43 -52.06
N LEU A 9 23.14 43.67 -51.60
CA LEU A 9 22.60 44.09 -50.30
C LEU A 9 21.07 44.18 -50.44
N GLY A 10 20.38 43.11 -50.03
CA GLY A 10 18.93 43.03 -50.06
C GLY A 10 18.32 44.04 -49.10
N LEU A 11 17.96 45.23 -49.62
CA LEU A 11 17.34 46.28 -48.84
C LEU A 11 15.94 45.83 -48.41
N ALA A 12 15.84 45.26 -47.22
CA ALA A 12 14.56 44.91 -46.61
C ALA A 12 13.81 46.20 -46.30
N CYS A 13 12.94 46.61 -47.22
CA CYS A 13 11.94 47.64 -46.96
C CYS A 13 11.01 47.12 -45.86
N LEU A 14 11.36 47.46 -44.62
CA LEU A 14 10.42 47.49 -43.50
C LEU A 14 9.33 48.51 -43.85
N LEU A 15 8.32 48.04 -44.58
CA LEU A 15 6.99 48.61 -44.57
C LEU A 15 6.45 48.40 -43.16
N SER A 16 6.90 49.26 -42.24
CA SER A 16 6.25 49.52 -40.98
C SER A 16 4.87 50.10 -41.30
N LEU A 17 3.93 49.20 -41.58
CA LEU A 17 2.51 49.47 -41.46
C LEU A 17 2.26 49.81 -39.99
N ASN A 18 2.47 51.09 -39.67
CA ASN A 18 1.90 51.73 -38.51
C ASN A 18 0.38 51.64 -38.68
N MET A 19 -0.20 50.51 -38.30
CA MET A 19 -1.57 50.48 -37.83
C MET A 19 -1.59 51.46 -36.67
N LYS A 20 -2.11 52.67 -36.92
CA LYS A 20 -2.43 53.58 -35.84
C LYS A 20 -3.40 52.84 -34.93
N ASN A 21 -3.13 52.81 -33.62
CA ASN A 21 -4.18 52.53 -32.65
C ASN A 21 -5.27 53.58 -32.92
N VAL A 22 -6.44 53.13 -33.36
CA VAL A 22 -7.55 54.02 -33.65
C VAL A 22 -8.26 54.30 -32.32
N TYR A 23 -8.62 55.57 -32.08
CA TYR A 23 -9.40 56.01 -30.90
C TYR A 23 -8.71 56.00 -29.52
N ALA A 24 -7.40 56.28 -29.45
CA ALA A 24 -6.71 56.56 -28.18
C ALA A 24 -6.72 58.05 -27.76
N ASP A 25 -7.48 58.92 -28.44
CA ASP A 25 -7.26 60.38 -28.46
C ASP A 25 -8.55 61.23 -28.30
N GLU A 26 -9.68 60.62 -27.89
CA GLU A 26 -10.93 61.34 -27.57
C GLU A 26 -11.26 61.25 -26.06
N HIS A 27 -10.86 62.27 -25.31
CA HIS A 27 -11.02 62.38 -23.84
C HIS A 27 -12.47 62.65 -23.35
N SER A 28 -13.48 61.99 -23.94
CA SER A 28 -14.88 62.11 -23.52
C SER A 28 -15.79 60.94 -23.95
N VAL A 29 -15.21 59.76 -24.24
CA VAL A 29 -15.98 58.59 -24.70
C VAL A 29 -16.60 57.82 -23.53
N ASN A 30 -17.84 57.37 -23.70
CA ASN A 30 -18.53 56.44 -22.82
C ASN A 30 -19.22 55.35 -23.65
N ARG A 31 -18.82 54.09 -23.48
CA ARG A 31 -19.24 52.94 -24.29
C ARG A 31 -19.48 51.68 -23.46
N ILE A 32 -20.31 50.81 -24.02
CA ILE A 32 -20.48 49.42 -23.58
C ILE A 32 -20.33 48.48 -24.77
N HIS A 33 -19.53 47.43 -24.60
CA HIS A 33 -19.23 46.45 -25.64
C HIS A 33 -19.63 45.07 -25.13
N PHE A 34 -20.74 44.54 -25.64
CA PHE A 34 -21.15 43.15 -25.40
C PHE A 34 -20.34 42.28 -26.37
N ILE A 35 -19.44 41.43 -25.86
CA ILE A 35 -18.70 40.51 -26.71
C ILE A 35 -19.71 39.56 -27.39
N ASN A 36 -19.60 39.46 -28.71
CA ASN A 36 -20.52 38.68 -29.51
C ASN A 36 -20.27 37.19 -29.33
N THR A 37 -21.33 36.41 -29.15
CA THR A 37 -21.22 34.95 -29.27
C THR A 37 -20.96 34.53 -30.71
N LYS A 38 -20.37 33.34 -30.90
CA LYS A 38 -20.10 32.75 -32.24
C LYS A 38 -21.38 32.17 -32.89
N GLY A 39 -22.48 32.07 -32.15
CA GLY A 39 -23.78 31.57 -32.63
C GLY A 39 -24.83 31.45 -31.51
N ASN A 40 -25.50 30.30 -31.43
CA ASN A 40 -26.62 30.09 -30.50
C ASN A 40 -26.21 29.66 -29.08
N SER A 41 -24.94 29.79 -28.70
CA SER A 41 -24.54 29.71 -27.28
C SER A 41 -25.00 30.96 -26.52
N GLY A 42 -25.24 30.82 -25.22
CA GLY A 42 -25.07 31.92 -24.27
C GLY A 42 -23.60 32.07 -23.91
N SER A 43 -23.20 33.28 -23.51
CA SER A 43 -22.00 33.58 -22.72
C SER A 43 -21.92 35.10 -22.52
N ASP A 44 -21.63 35.55 -21.30
CA ASP A 44 -21.47 36.97 -20.99
C ASP A 44 -19.99 37.36 -20.92
N ALA A 45 -19.58 38.32 -21.75
CA ALA A 45 -18.41 39.15 -21.48
C ALA A 45 -18.70 40.59 -21.92
N ILE A 46 -18.54 41.55 -21.01
CA ILE A 46 -19.02 42.93 -21.25
C ILE A 46 -17.95 43.93 -20.82
N LEU A 47 -17.33 44.59 -21.82
CA LEU A 47 -16.40 45.69 -21.58
C LEU A 47 -17.18 46.99 -21.34
N LEU A 48 -16.74 47.72 -20.33
CA LEU A 48 -17.09 49.11 -20.08
C LEU A 48 -15.89 49.99 -20.44
N GLU A 49 -16.11 51.03 -21.24
CA GLU A 49 -15.13 52.06 -21.60
C GLU A 49 -15.69 53.41 -21.15
N SER A 50 -14.98 54.13 -20.29
CA SER A 50 -15.39 55.45 -19.80
C SER A 50 -14.18 56.35 -19.58
N ASN A 51 -14.01 57.36 -20.44
CA ASN A 51 -12.99 58.40 -20.32
C ASN A 51 -11.56 57.84 -20.11
N GLY A 52 -11.20 56.78 -20.86
CA GLY A 52 -9.92 56.09 -20.76
C GLY A 52 -9.78 55.07 -19.61
N HIS A 53 -10.81 54.93 -18.76
CA HIS A 53 -10.92 53.84 -17.79
C HIS A 53 -11.68 52.65 -18.41
N PHE A 54 -11.27 51.43 -18.04
CA PHE A 54 -11.85 50.19 -18.56
C PHE A 54 -12.15 49.19 -17.45
N ALA A 55 -13.21 48.40 -17.60
CA ALA A 55 -13.54 47.28 -16.71
C ALA A 55 -14.35 46.19 -17.43
N LEU A 56 -14.35 44.97 -16.89
CA LEU A 56 -15.18 43.86 -17.38
C LEU A 56 -16.26 43.48 -16.37
N ILE A 57 -17.50 43.33 -16.87
CA ILE A 57 -18.59 42.60 -16.22
C ILE A 57 -18.69 41.26 -16.95
N ASP A 58 -18.29 40.20 -16.25
CA ASP A 58 -18.00 38.87 -16.79
C ASP A 58 -16.94 38.87 -17.92
N THR A 59 -16.34 37.71 -18.17
CA THR A 59 -15.21 37.49 -19.07
C THR A 59 -15.46 36.39 -20.11
N GLY A 60 -16.61 35.72 -20.03
CA GLY A 60 -17.06 34.74 -20.98
C GLY A 60 -16.39 33.37 -20.85
N GLU A 61 -16.91 32.45 -21.66
CA GLU A 61 -16.42 31.09 -21.83
C GLU A 61 -14.96 31.08 -22.30
N ASP A 62 -14.10 30.28 -21.66
CA ASP A 62 -12.69 30.13 -22.01
C ASP A 62 -12.39 28.81 -22.75
N PHE A 63 -11.11 28.54 -22.99
CA PHE A 63 -10.68 27.30 -23.62
C PHE A 63 -10.34 26.16 -22.65
N ASP A 64 -9.94 26.43 -21.40
CA ASP A 64 -9.56 25.38 -20.44
C ASP A 64 -10.80 24.67 -19.85
N PHE A 65 -10.61 23.45 -19.38
CA PHE A 65 -11.65 22.69 -18.67
C PHE A 65 -11.03 21.56 -17.87
N PRO A 66 -11.68 21.07 -16.79
CA PRO A 66 -11.11 20.00 -15.99
C PRO A 66 -11.09 18.66 -16.75
N ASP A 67 -9.91 18.03 -16.80
CA ASP A 67 -9.68 16.73 -17.43
C ASP A 67 -9.94 15.53 -16.49
N GLY A 68 -10.41 15.79 -15.27
CA GLY A 68 -10.68 14.80 -14.24
C GLY A 68 -9.45 14.24 -13.52
N THR A 69 -8.23 14.70 -13.83
CA THR A 69 -7.00 14.23 -13.12
C THR A 69 -6.91 14.74 -11.68
N ASN A 70 -7.52 15.90 -11.39
CA ASN A 70 -7.71 16.39 -10.03
C ASN A 70 -9.11 15.99 -9.53
N PRO A 71 -9.25 15.18 -8.46
CA PRO A 71 -10.56 14.75 -7.95
C PRO A 71 -11.42 15.88 -7.37
N LEU A 72 -10.87 17.08 -7.14
CA LEU A 72 -11.68 18.27 -6.83
C LEU A 72 -12.48 18.79 -8.03
N TYR A 73 -12.00 18.52 -9.24
CA TYR A 73 -12.59 18.96 -10.51
C TYR A 73 -12.80 17.73 -11.42
N PRO A 74 -13.78 16.85 -11.10
CA PRO A 74 -14.10 15.72 -11.95
C PRO A 74 -14.71 16.20 -13.28
N ILE A 75 -14.56 15.40 -14.34
CA ILE A 75 -15.36 15.60 -15.56
C ILE A 75 -16.84 15.40 -15.19
N ARG A 76 -17.68 16.42 -15.43
CA ARG A 76 -19.13 16.33 -15.25
C ARG A 76 -19.84 16.50 -16.60
N LYS A 77 -21.05 15.95 -16.71
CA LYS A 77 -21.89 16.10 -17.91
C LYS A 77 -22.32 17.56 -18.04
N GLY A 78 -22.03 18.19 -19.17
CA GLY A 78 -22.41 19.58 -19.47
C GLY A 78 -21.25 20.57 -19.49
N ASN A 79 -20.10 20.24 -18.90
CA ASN A 79 -18.87 21.04 -18.98
C ASN A 79 -18.55 21.43 -20.43
N THR A 80 -18.14 22.67 -20.68
CA THR A 80 -17.85 23.12 -22.04
C THR A 80 -16.52 22.54 -22.53
N THR A 81 -16.56 21.96 -23.74
CA THR A 81 -15.37 21.52 -24.48
C THR A 81 -15.43 21.95 -25.96
N GLN A 82 -16.29 22.91 -26.30
CA GLN A 82 -16.66 23.20 -27.69
C GLN A 82 -16.28 24.63 -28.11
N ASN A 83 -15.31 24.77 -29.04
CA ASN A 83 -14.81 26.05 -29.56
C ASN A 83 -15.88 27.10 -29.93
N TYR A 84 -17.06 26.67 -30.40
CA TYR A 84 -18.14 27.58 -30.81
C TYR A 84 -18.86 28.28 -29.63
N LYS A 85 -18.65 27.84 -28.39
CA LYS A 85 -19.12 28.56 -27.20
C LYS A 85 -18.12 29.63 -26.76
N VAL A 86 -16.84 29.28 -26.73
CA VAL A 86 -15.70 30.06 -26.21
C VAL A 86 -15.70 31.52 -26.70
N LEU A 87 -15.49 32.47 -25.79
CA LEU A 87 -15.31 33.89 -26.07
C LEU A 87 -13.90 34.43 -25.81
N GLU A 88 -13.01 33.72 -25.09
CA GLU A 88 -11.63 34.15 -24.76
C GLU A 88 -10.90 34.84 -25.94
N ASP A 89 -10.91 34.21 -27.13
CA ASP A 89 -10.23 34.73 -28.32
C ASP A 89 -10.81 36.06 -28.83
N ARG A 90 -12.09 36.33 -28.55
CA ARG A 90 -12.81 37.57 -28.88
C ARG A 90 -12.58 38.62 -27.81
N VAL A 91 -12.61 38.22 -26.53
CA VAL A 91 -12.36 39.08 -25.37
C VAL A 91 -10.94 39.67 -25.45
N LEU A 92 -9.91 38.82 -25.50
CA LEU A 92 -8.52 39.26 -25.50
C LEU A 92 -8.17 40.10 -26.75
N ARG A 93 -8.81 39.80 -27.88
CA ARG A 93 -8.63 40.50 -29.17
C ARG A 93 -9.39 41.82 -29.24
N HIS A 94 -10.60 41.89 -28.71
CA HIS A 94 -11.38 43.13 -28.63
C HIS A 94 -10.77 44.13 -27.63
N LEU A 95 -10.36 43.67 -26.44
CA LEU A 95 -9.61 44.47 -25.46
C LEU A 95 -8.36 45.12 -26.11
N LYS A 96 -7.62 44.33 -26.90
CA LYS A 96 -6.47 44.81 -27.67
C LYS A 96 -6.84 45.80 -28.78
N ASN A 97 -7.94 45.57 -29.49
CA ASN A 97 -8.43 46.46 -30.55
C ASN A 97 -8.92 47.81 -30.01
N VAL A 98 -9.51 47.83 -28.81
CA VAL A 98 -9.89 49.04 -28.05
C VAL A 98 -8.67 49.76 -27.47
N GLY A 99 -7.53 49.06 -27.30
CA GLY A 99 -6.31 49.63 -26.72
C GLY A 99 -6.27 49.58 -25.20
N VAL A 100 -6.97 48.63 -24.57
CA VAL A 100 -6.95 48.44 -23.11
C VAL A 100 -5.54 48.07 -22.65
N ASN A 101 -4.98 48.87 -21.73
CA ASN A 101 -3.69 48.60 -21.09
C ASN A 101 -3.84 48.13 -19.62
N LYS A 102 -4.99 48.44 -19.01
CA LYS A 102 -5.32 48.19 -17.60
C LYS A 102 -6.83 48.10 -17.46
N LEU A 103 -7.30 47.25 -16.55
CA LEU A 103 -8.69 47.23 -16.07
C LEU A 103 -8.72 47.72 -14.62
N ASP A 104 -9.65 48.62 -14.30
CA ASP A 104 -9.85 49.11 -12.93
C ASP A 104 -10.55 48.08 -12.05
N PHE A 105 -11.30 47.16 -12.68
CA PHE A 105 -11.79 45.94 -12.08
C PHE A 105 -12.21 44.90 -13.14
N VAL A 106 -12.28 43.64 -12.70
CA VAL A 106 -13.12 42.58 -13.28
C VAL A 106 -14.19 42.24 -12.23
N LEU A 107 -15.43 42.02 -12.65
CA LEU A 107 -16.52 41.57 -11.80
C LEU A 107 -17.14 40.31 -12.40
N GLY A 108 -16.98 39.18 -11.71
CA GLY A 108 -17.68 37.94 -12.02
C GLY A 108 -19.03 37.91 -11.31
N THR A 109 -20.12 37.80 -12.07
CA THR A 109 -21.48 37.86 -11.53
C THR A 109 -21.80 36.61 -10.70
N HIS A 110 -21.51 35.43 -11.24
CA HIS A 110 -21.62 34.11 -10.62
C HIS A 110 -20.58 33.16 -11.25
N VAL A 111 -20.54 31.88 -10.87
CA VAL A 111 -19.37 31.02 -11.15
C VAL A 111 -19.42 30.11 -12.38
N HIS A 112 -20.40 30.26 -13.28
CA HIS A 112 -20.46 29.42 -14.48
C HIS A 112 -19.34 29.78 -15.49
N SER A 113 -18.85 28.79 -16.24
CA SER A 113 -17.70 28.93 -17.16
C SER A 113 -17.95 29.97 -18.24
N ASP A 114 -19.17 30.03 -18.76
CA ASP A 114 -19.55 31.00 -19.79
C ASP A 114 -19.73 32.45 -19.26
N HIS A 115 -19.43 32.68 -17.98
CA HIS A 115 -19.33 34.00 -17.34
C HIS A 115 -17.93 34.27 -16.79
N ILE A 116 -17.33 33.38 -15.99
CA ILE A 116 -16.04 33.63 -15.31
C ILE A 116 -14.88 32.76 -15.79
N GLY A 117 -15.05 31.92 -16.81
CA GLY A 117 -13.99 31.08 -17.36
C GLY A 117 -12.76 31.91 -17.71
N GLY A 118 -12.93 32.91 -18.57
CA GLY A 118 -11.84 33.78 -19.03
C GLY A 118 -11.25 34.75 -18.00
N VAL A 119 -11.56 34.63 -16.70
CA VAL A 119 -11.06 35.56 -15.68
C VAL A 119 -9.54 35.43 -15.57
N ASP A 120 -8.98 34.23 -15.39
CA ASP A 120 -7.53 34.14 -15.23
C ASP A 120 -6.75 34.42 -16.51
N GLU A 121 -7.29 34.17 -17.70
CA GLU A 121 -6.73 34.63 -18.98
C GLU A 121 -6.61 36.16 -19.00
N VAL A 122 -7.68 36.87 -18.60
CA VAL A 122 -7.67 38.33 -18.51
C VAL A 122 -6.64 38.81 -17.47
N LEU A 123 -6.60 38.22 -16.27
CA LEU A 123 -5.61 38.55 -15.23
C LEU A 123 -4.18 38.15 -15.65
N ASN A 124 -4.04 37.19 -16.55
CA ASN A 124 -2.76 36.75 -17.08
C ASN A 124 -2.21 37.72 -18.13
N HIS A 125 -3.06 38.31 -18.97
CA HIS A 125 -2.68 39.22 -20.05
C HIS A 125 -2.69 40.71 -19.67
N TYR A 126 -3.59 41.16 -18.80
CA TYR A 126 -3.82 42.58 -18.49
C TYR A 126 -3.57 42.91 -17.01
N SER A 127 -3.15 44.15 -16.74
CA SER A 127 -3.06 44.65 -15.36
C SER A 127 -4.46 44.96 -14.81
N VAL A 128 -4.83 44.36 -13.68
CA VAL A 128 -6.16 44.55 -13.07
C VAL A 128 -6.02 44.96 -11.61
N GLU A 129 -6.73 46.00 -11.15
CA GLU A 129 -6.65 46.41 -9.73
C GLU A 129 -7.45 45.49 -8.80
N LYS A 130 -8.68 45.13 -9.21
CA LYS A 130 -9.70 44.50 -8.35
C LYS A 130 -10.38 43.34 -9.06
N LEU A 131 -10.67 42.27 -8.32
CA LEU A 131 -11.58 41.21 -8.74
C LEU A 131 -12.75 41.17 -7.76
N TYR A 132 -13.95 41.53 -8.22
CA TYR A 132 -15.19 41.33 -7.49
C TYR A 132 -15.72 39.92 -7.82
N LEU A 133 -15.79 39.04 -6.83
CA LEU A 133 -16.27 37.66 -7.01
C LEU A 133 -16.82 37.12 -5.69
N LYS A 134 -18.15 36.97 -5.61
CA LYS A 134 -18.85 36.41 -4.43
C LYS A 134 -18.32 35.02 -4.08
N ARG A 135 -18.53 34.60 -2.82
CA ARG A 135 -18.04 33.31 -2.33
C ARG A 135 -18.83 32.16 -2.95
N TYR A 136 -18.13 31.09 -3.33
CA TYR A 136 -18.72 29.86 -3.88
C TYR A 136 -18.21 28.60 -3.18
N SER A 137 -19.00 27.52 -3.28
CA SER A 137 -18.64 26.13 -2.99
C SER A 137 -19.74 25.21 -3.53
N ASP A 138 -19.39 24.10 -4.20
CA ASP A 138 -20.33 23.07 -4.69
C ASP A 138 -21.41 22.69 -3.65
N ASN A 139 -21.04 22.65 -2.37
CA ASN A 139 -21.94 22.30 -1.26
C ASN A 139 -23.17 23.21 -1.13
N ARG A 140 -23.18 24.41 -1.74
CA ARG A 140 -24.34 25.31 -1.72
C ARG A 140 -25.43 24.90 -2.71
N LEU A 141 -25.07 24.36 -3.88
CA LEU A 141 -26.05 24.05 -4.92
C LEU A 141 -26.88 22.83 -4.50
N THR A 142 -28.20 22.90 -4.66
CA THR A 142 -29.12 21.82 -4.27
C THR A 142 -29.24 20.73 -5.33
N ASP A 143 -28.95 21.07 -6.59
CA ASP A 143 -28.96 20.15 -7.72
C ASP A 143 -27.52 19.75 -8.11
N SER A 144 -27.14 18.50 -7.84
CA SER A 144 -25.80 17.99 -8.16
C SER A 144 -25.49 17.92 -9.67
N THR A 145 -26.50 18.07 -10.54
CA THR A 145 -26.30 18.11 -12.01
C THR A 145 -25.85 19.48 -12.52
N ARG A 146 -25.83 20.51 -11.65
CA ARG A 146 -25.50 21.91 -11.97
C ARG A 146 -24.16 22.38 -11.39
N LEU A 147 -23.30 21.44 -10.98
CA LEU A 147 -21.98 21.71 -10.41
C LEU A 147 -20.88 21.96 -11.47
N TRP A 148 -21.08 21.43 -12.69
CA TRP A 148 -20.20 21.49 -13.87
C TRP A 148 -18.69 21.66 -13.55
N ASP A 149 -18.07 22.72 -14.05
CA ASP A 149 -16.70 23.15 -13.76
C ASP A 149 -16.67 24.42 -12.88
N ASN A 150 -17.80 24.80 -12.29
CA ASN A 150 -18.01 25.99 -11.46
C ASN A 150 -16.87 26.26 -10.45
N LEU A 151 -16.46 25.23 -9.71
CA LEU A 151 -15.38 25.31 -8.71
C LEU A 151 -13.99 25.43 -9.34
N PHE A 152 -13.77 24.84 -10.51
CA PHE A 152 -12.50 24.95 -11.26
C PHE A 152 -12.29 26.39 -11.73
N ASN A 153 -13.31 27.00 -12.35
CA ASN A 153 -13.26 28.39 -12.83
C ASN A 153 -13.07 29.37 -11.65
N TYR A 154 -13.83 29.18 -10.57
CA TYR A 154 -13.73 29.96 -9.34
C TYR A 154 -12.33 29.88 -8.69
N ASP A 155 -11.77 28.66 -8.55
CA ASP A 155 -10.43 28.49 -7.97
C ASP A 155 -9.32 29.04 -8.88
N ASN A 156 -9.42 28.87 -10.21
CA ASN A 156 -8.48 29.42 -11.18
C ASN A 156 -8.46 30.95 -11.15
N ALA A 157 -9.64 31.60 -11.22
CA ALA A 157 -9.79 33.05 -11.09
C ALA A 157 -9.15 33.59 -9.80
N LEU A 158 -9.46 32.98 -8.64
CA LEU A 158 -8.89 33.37 -7.35
C LEU A 158 -7.37 33.10 -7.24
N LYS A 159 -6.87 32.04 -7.88
CA LYS A 159 -5.45 31.66 -7.92
C LYS A 159 -4.64 32.62 -8.78
N ALA A 160 -5.13 33.01 -9.96
CA ALA A 160 -4.47 34.01 -10.78
C ALA A 160 -4.52 35.39 -10.14
N ALA A 161 -5.64 35.79 -9.53
CA ALA A 161 -5.73 37.03 -8.78
C ALA A 161 -4.68 37.11 -7.65
N LYS A 162 -4.47 36.03 -6.90
CA LYS A 162 -3.38 35.91 -5.90
C LYS A 162 -2.01 36.01 -6.56
N ASN A 163 -1.74 35.24 -7.61
CA ASN A 163 -0.45 35.23 -8.33
C ASN A 163 -0.09 36.59 -8.96
N LYS A 164 -1.10 37.40 -9.28
CA LYS A 164 -0.97 38.73 -9.91
C LYS A 164 -1.09 39.89 -8.91
N ASN A 165 -1.29 39.61 -7.62
CA ASN A 165 -1.51 40.59 -6.54
C ASN A 165 -2.73 41.51 -6.75
N VAL A 166 -3.77 41.01 -7.41
CA VAL A 166 -5.05 41.70 -7.64
C VAL A 166 -5.85 41.76 -6.33
N LYS A 167 -6.50 42.90 -6.02
CA LYS A 167 -7.35 43.02 -4.83
C LYS A 167 -8.64 42.21 -5.02
N ILE A 168 -8.69 41.01 -4.47
CA ILE A 168 -9.90 40.18 -4.41
C ILE A 168 -10.90 40.81 -3.42
N ILE A 169 -12.16 40.98 -3.83
CA ILE A 169 -13.27 41.50 -3.04
C ILE A 169 -14.41 40.48 -3.08
N GLN A 170 -14.50 39.63 -2.06
CA GLN A 170 -15.56 38.60 -1.97
C GLN A 170 -16.70 39.00 -1.04
N ASP A 171 -16.40 39.65 0.08
CA ASP A 171 -17.38 40.17 1.03
C ASP A 171 -17.61 41.66 0.73
N ILE A 172 -18.38 41.92 -0.32
CA ILE A 172 -18.66 43.28 -0.82
C ILE A 172 -19.47 44.04 0.25
N SER A 173 -18.90 45.10 0.81
CA SER A 173 -19.58 45.97 1.77
C SER A 173 -20.55 46.92 1.05
N GLU A 174 -21.46 47.54 1.80
CA GLU A 174 -22.34 48.60 1.27
C GLU A 174 -21.54 49.74 0.63
N LYS A 175 -20.38 50.09 1.21
CA LYS A 175 -19.45 51.07 0.63
C LYS A 175 -18.74 50.55 -0.63
N ASP A 176 -18.35 49.29 -0.69
CA ASP A 176 -17.73 48.70 -1.89
C ASP A 176 -18.76 48.39 -2.99
N SER A 177 -20.06 48.51 -2.69
CA SER A 177 -21.17 48.32 -3.64
C SER A 177 -21.48 49.54 -4.50
N HIS A 178 -21.00 50.74 -4.14
CA HIS A 178 -21.22 51.98 -4.89
C HIS A 178 -19.89 52.64 -5.22
N PHE A 179 -19.56 52.75 -6.50
CA PHE A 179 -18.28 53.30 -6.98
C PHE A 179 -18.39 53.88 -8.39
N LYS A 180 -17.26 54.36 -8.94
CA LYS A 180 -17.17 54.92 -10.30
C LYS A 180 -16.15 54.23 -11.17
N LEU A 181 -16.37 54.32 -12.49
CA LEU A 181 -15.43 53.99 -13.55
C LEU A 181 -15.45 55.17 -14.54
N GLY A 182 -14.43 56.02 -14.54
CA GLY A 182 -14.47 57.29 -15.28
C GLY A 182 -15.70 58.13 -14.89
N ASP A 183 -16.55 58.42 -15.87
CA ASP A 183 -17.80 59.16 -15.68
C ASP A 183 -18.94 58.28 -15.13
N MET A 184 -18.88 56.96 -15.37
CA MET A 184 -19.91 56.00 -14.99
C MET A 184 -20.08 55.89 -13.47
N ASP A 185 -21.32 55.98 -13.02
CA ASP A 185 -21.75 55.73 -11.64
C ASP A 185 -22.30 54.31 -11.53
N ILE A 186 -21.71 53.45 -10.67
CA ILE A 186 -21.99 52.01 -10.64
C ILE A 186 -22.48 51.60 -9.25
N GLN A 187 -23.75 51.18 -9.18
CA GLN A 187 -24.36 50.58 -7.99
C GLN A 187 -24.53 49.08 -8.21
N LEU A 188 -24.00 48.27 -7.30
CA LEU A 188 -24.21 46.83 -7.27
C LEU A 188 -25.46 46.47 -6.46
N TYR A 189 -26.15 45.42 -6.89
CA TYR A 189 -27.24 44.75 -6.17
C TYR A 189 -26.94 43.23 -6.13
N ASN A 190 -27.63 42.47 -5.28
CA ASN A 190 -27.34 41.05 -4.97
C ASN A 190 -25.89 40.77 -4.52
N TYR A 191 -25.11 41.78 -4.12
CA TYR A 191 -23.67 41.67 -3.89
C TYR A 191 -23.26 40.95 -2.59
N LYS A 192 -24.19 40.73 -1.67
CA LYS A 192 -23.91 40.14 -0.34
C LYS A 192 -23.81 38.62 -0.44
N ASN A 193 -22.88 38.03 0.32
CA ASN A 193 -22.89 36.60 0.57
C ASN A 193 -23.99 36.30 1.60
N GLU A 194 -24.97 35.48 1.25
CA GLU A 194 -26.02 35.02 2.17
C GLU A 194 -25.59 33.72 2.85
N TYR A 195 -25.94 33.57 4.13
CA TYR A 195 -25.53 32.44 4.97
C TYR A 195 -26.71 31.78 5.69
N ASP A 196 -26.58 30.49 6.02
CA ASP A 196 -27.51 29.77 6.89
C ASP A 196 -27.23 30.05 8.39
N ASN A 197 -28.09 29.53 9.27
CA ASN A 197 -27.95 29.66 10.72
C ASN A 197 -26.69 28.99 11.30
N ASN A 198 -25.95 28.20 10.50
CA ASN A 198 -24.73 27.51 10.88
C ASN A 198 -23.46 28.22 10.35
N GLY A 199 -23.61 29.28 9.54
CA GLY A 199 -22.51 29.99 8.90
C GLY A 199 -22.04 29.40 7.55
N ASN A 200 -22.76 28.43 6.98
CA ASN A 200 -22.52 27.98 5.60
C ASN A 200 -23.12 28.97 4.61
N LEU A 201 -22.63 29.02 3.38
CA LEU A 201 -23.33 29.75 2.31
C LEU A 201 -24.75 29.22 2.15
N LYS A 202 -25.74 30.12 2.07
CA LYS A 202 -27.14 29.78 1.83
C LYS A 202 -27.24 28.93 0.57
N ARG A 203 -27.96 27.80 0.70
CA ARG A 203 -28.21 26.89 -0.41
C ARG A 203 -29.22 27.49 -1.39
N VAL A 204 -29.02 27.21 -2.67
CA VAL A 204 -29.83 27.73 -3.79
C VAL A 204 -30.08 26.62 -4.81
N TYR A 205 -31.04 26.81 -5.72
CA TYR A 205 -31.19 25.93 -6.87
C TYR A 205 -29.91 25.88 -7.74
N ASP A 206 -29.35 27.05 -8.02
CA ASP A 206 -28.31 27.27 -9.02
C ASP A 206 -27.47 28.52 -8.70
N ASP A 207 -26.25 28.66 -9.22
CA ASP A 207 -25.48 29.90 -8.99
C ASP A 207 -25.97 31.08 -9.86
N ASN A 208 -26.81 30.84 -10.86
CA ASN A 208 -27.57 31.88 -11.58
C ASN A 208 -28.27 32.85 -10.61
N SER A 209 -29.02 32.33 -9.62
CA SER A 209 -29.70 33.11 -8.57
C SER A 209 -28.73 33.94 -7.69
N ASN A 210 -27.44 33.59 -7.69
CA ASN A 210 -26.38 34.26 -6.93
C ASN A 210 -25.77 35.45 -7.70
N SER A 211 -26.11 35.66 -8.97
CA SER A 211 -25.55 36.70 -9.85
C SER A 211 -25.52 38.09 -9.22
N ILE A 212 -24.33 38.68 -9.11
CA ILE A 212 -24.17 40.12 -8.82
C ILE A 212 -24.81 40.90 -9.96
N VAL A 213 -25.67 41.87 -9.61
CA VAL A 213 -26.28 42.78 -10.57
C VAL A 213 -25.51 44.10 -10.55
N ALA A 214 -25.06 44.60 -11.69
CA ALA A 214 -24.49 45.93 -11.84
C ALA A 214 -25.49 46.88 -12.52
N VAL A 215 -25.76 48.02 -11.89
CA VAL A 215 -26.60 49.09 -12.45
C VAL A 215 -25.74 50.32 -12.65
N ILE A 216 -25.61 50.75 -13.91
CA ILE A 216 -24.70 51.80 -14.34
C ILE A 216 -25.51 53.02 -14.76
N THR A 217 -25.17 54.21 -14.25
CA THR A 217 -25.77 55.48 -14.66
C THR A 217 -24.69 56.38 -15.27
N VAL A 218 -24.88 56.79 -16.52
CA VAL A 218 -23.93 57.66 -17.24
C VAL A 218 -24.65 58.46 -18.33
N ASN A 219 -24.28 59.73 -18.52
CA ASN A 219 -24.89 60.63 -19.51
C ASN A 219 -26.44 60.71 -19.44
N GLY A 220 -27.02 60.51 -18.26
CA GLY A 220 -28.48 60.49 -18.04
C GLY A 220 -29.18 59.19 -18.46
N GLN A 221 -28.46 58.25 -19.06
CA GLN A 221 -28.93 56.89 -19.35
C GLN A 221 -28.66 55.97 -18.17
N LYS A 222 -29.51 54.95 -17.99
CA LYS A 222 -29.31 53.90 -16.98
C LYS A 222 -29.31 52.51 -17.60
N ILE A 223 -28.35 51.69 -17.21
CA ILE A 223 -28.05 50.38 -17.78
C ILE A 223 -28.15 49.33 -16.67
N TYR A 224 -28.82 48.22 -16.94
CA TYR A 224 -28.87 47.04 -16.08
C TYR A 224 -28.05 45.90 -16.70
N LEU A 225 -27.12 45.33 -15.93
CA LEU A 225 -26.34 44.13 -16.26
C LEU A 225 -26.50 43.11 -15.13
N GLY A 226 -27.31 42.08 -15.35
CA GLY A 226 -27.74 41.16 -14.30
C GLY A 226 -26.98 39.84 -14.17
N GLY A 227 -25.97 39.59 -15.00
CA GLY A 227 -25.49 38.22 -15.23
C GLY A 227 -26.67 37.31 -15.58
N ASP A 228 -26.79 36.21 -14.86
CA ASP A 228 -27.84 35.21 -15.06
C ASP A 228 -28.86 35.13 -13.92
N LEU A 229 -29.11 36.29 -13.29
CA LEU A 229 -30.11 36.44 -12.24
C LEU A 229 -31.47 35.83 -12.64
N ASP A 230 -31.90 34.79 -11.92
CA ASP A 230 -33.24 34.24 -12.04
C ASP A 230 -34.11 34.61 -10.82
N ASN A 231 -35.41 34.31 -10.92
CA ASN A 231 -36.36 34.50 -9.84
C ASN A 231 -36.63 33.20 -9.05
N ALA A 232 -35.77 32.18 -9.14
CA ALA A 232 -35.98 30.90 -8.44
C ALA A 232 -35.96 31.09 -6.92
N GLU A 233 -35.12 32.00 -6.43
CA GLU A 233 -34.99 32.40 -5.02
C GLU A 233 -35.72 33.74 -4.73
N GLY A 234 -36.56 34.23 -5.64
CA GLY A 234 -37.31 35.50 -5.51
C GLY A 234 -36.51 36.79 -5.76
N ALA A 235 -35.31 36.68 -6.33
CA ALA A 235 -34.38 37.80 -6.46
C ALA A 235 -34.87 38.90 -7.43
N GLU A 236 -35.55 38.56 -8.52
CA GLU A 236 -36.12 39.57 -9.43
C GLU A 236 -37.26 40.34 -8.77
N ASP A 237 -38.17 39.66 -8.08
CA ASP A 237 -39.27 40.31 -7.34
C ASP A 237 -38.76 41.25 -6.25
N GLN A 238 -37.65 40.89 -5.58
CA GLN A 238 -36.99 41.72 -4.59
C GLN A 238 -36.28 42.93 -5.21
N LEU A 239 -35.55 42.75 -6.32
CA LEU A 239 -34.65 43.75 -6.88
C LEU A 239 -35.32 44.70 -7.87
N GLY A 240 -36.34 44.25 -8.61
CA GLY A 240 -37.06 45.06 -9.60
C GLY A 240 -37.52 46.42 -9.02
N PRO A 241 -38.27 46.46 -7.90
CA PRO A 241 -38.72 47.70 -7.28
C PRO A 241 -37.58 48.60 -6.73
N GLN A 242 -36.41 48.02 -6.41
CA GLN A 242 -35.24 48.77 -5.91
C GLN A 242 -34.39 49.37 -7.03
N ILE A 243 -34.36 48.70 -8.18
CA ILE A 243 -33.67 49.18 -9.38
C ILE A 243 -34.57 50.17 -10.12
N GLY A 244 -35.86 49.88 -10.29
CA GLY A 244 -36.81 50.70 -11.04
C GLY A 244 -36.41 50.87 -12.51
N LYS A 245 -36.92 51.92 -13.17
CA LYS A 245 -36.70 52.10 -14.61
C LYS A 245 -35.20 52.14 -14.98
N VAL A 246 -34.89 51.47 -16.09
CA VAL A 246 -33.63 51.56 -16.85
C VAL A 246 -33.92 51.85 -18.33
N ASP A 247 -32.88 52.10 -19.11
CA ASP A 247 -32.98 52.43 -20.54
C ASP A 247 -32.44 51.29 -21.41
N LEU A 248 -31.33 50.65 -20.98
CA LEU A 248 -30.78 49.40 -21.52
C LEU A 248 -30.81 48.30 -20.46
N MET A 249 -31.28 47.11 -20.83
CA MET A 249 -31.25 45.89 -20.02
C MET A 249 -30.47 44.78 -20.75
N LYS A 250 -29.41 44.23 -20.15
CA LYS A 250 -28.95 42.89 -20.54
C LYS A 250 -30.05 41.89 -20.16
N TRP A 251 -30.42 41.01 -21.06
CA TRP A 251 -31.30 39.90 -20.76
C TRP A 251 -30.65 38.97 -19.74
N ASN A 252 -31.32 38.69 -18.62
CA ASN A 252 -30.84 37.68 -17.66
C ASN A 252 -30.80 36.33 -18.38
N HIS A 253 -29.74 35.53 -18.20
CA HIS A 253 -29.70 34.14 -18.68
C HIS A 253 -29.91 34.02 -20.20
N HIS A 254 -29.34 35.01 -20.91
CA HIS A 254 -29.19 35.25 -22.36
C HIS A 254 -30.46 35.11 -23.25
N SER A 255 -31.24 34.03 -23.13
CA SER A 255 -32.54 33.79 -23.79
C SER A 255 -33.61 33.19 -22.87
N GLU A 256 -33.33 32.96 -21.59
CA GLU A 256 -34.27 32.35 -20.64
C GLU A 256 -35.44 33.28 -20.28
N SER A 257 -36.63 32.72 -20.01
CA SER A 257 -37.86 33.44 -19.64
C SER A 257 -38.89 32.60 -18.86
N THR A 258 -38.51 31.44 -18.33
CA THR A 258 -39.35 30.53 -17.54
C THR A 258 -39.07 30.62 -16.04
N LYS A 259 -37.84 30.99 -15.66
CA LYS A 259 -37.41 31.36 -14.30
C LYS A 259 -36.87 32.78 -14.22
N SER A 260 -36.35 33.29 -15.33
CA SER A 260 -35.68 34.60 -15.46
C SER A 260 -36.57 35.58 -16.24
N ASN A 261 -36.26 36.88 -16.21
CA ASN A 261 -36.93 37.95 -16.95
C ASN A 261 -38.47 37.95 -16.75
N SER A 262 -38.91 37.78 -15.52
CA SER A 262 -40.32 37.73 -15.13
C SER A 262 -41.08 39.02 -15.47
N ILE A 263 -42.38 38.91 -15.75
CA ILE A 263 -43.19 40.07 -16.16
C ILE A 263 -43.22 41.17 -15.09
N ASN A 264 -43.22 40.81 -13.79
CA ASN A 264 -43.11 41.81 -12.70
C ASN A 264 -41.77 42.57 -12.75
N PHE A 265 -40.66 41.86 -13.00
CA PHE A 265 -39.35 42.49 -13.15
C PHE A 265 -39.30 43.45 -14.33
N LEU A 266 -39.81 43.02 -15.50
CA LEU A 266 -39.91 43.85 -16.70
C LEU A 266 -40.86 45.05 -16.51
N GLU A 267 -41.91 44.91 -15.70
CA GLU A 267 -42.81 46.01 -15.31
C GLU A 267 -42.17 47.01 -14.34
N ASN A 268 -41.12 46.64 -13.61
CA ASN A 268 -40.33 47.58 -12.83
C ASN A 268 -39.23 48.24 -13.69
N LEU A 269 -38.50 47.45 -14.49
CA LEU A 269 -37.35 47.92 -15.28
C LEU A 269 -37.73 48.74 -16.52
N LYS A 270 -38.84 48.40 -17.21
CA LYS A 270 -39.35 49.12 -18.40
C LYS A 270 -38.27 49.56 -19.42
N PRO A 271 -37.37 48.66 -19.87
CA PRO A 271 -36.25 49.00 -20.74
C PRO A 271 -36.73 49.50 -22.11
N SER A 272 -35.92 50.37 -22.73
CA SER A 272 -36.11 50.79 -24.13
C SER A 272 -35.34 49.90 -25.11
N LEU A 273 -34.22 49.33 -24.64
CA LEU A 273 -33.33 48.44 -25.37
C LEU A 273 -33.03 47.21 -24.51
N VAL A 274 -33.23 46.03 -25.08
CA VAL A 274 -32.79 44.75 -24.51
C VAL A 274 -31.65 44.20 -25.35
N VAL A 275 -30.57 43.78 -24.70
CA VAL A 275 -29.45 43.07 -25.35
C VAL A 275 -29.37 41.64 -24.81
N GLN A 276 -29.57 40.67 -25.69
CA GLN A 276 -29.36 39.25 -25.43
C GLN A 276 -27.92 38.85 -25.74
N THR A 277 -27.21 38.24 -24.79
CA THR A 277 -25.86 37.67 -24.96
C THR A 277 -25.89 36.28 -25.63
N THR A 278 -26.68 36.13 -26.69
CA THR A 278 -26.85 34.88 -27.45
C THR A 278 -27.47 35.14 -28.82
N GLY A 279 -27.28 34.21 -29.77
CA GLY A 279 -28.05 34.14 -31.02
C GLY A 279 -29.46 33.55 -30.88
N GLN A 280 -29.80 32.91 -29.75
CA GLN A 280 -31.14 32.34 -29.54
C GLN A 280 -32.22 33.43 -29.41
N ASP A 281 -33.44 33.11 -29.85
CA ASP A 281 -34.62 33.90 -29.47
C ASP A 281 -35.00 33.64 -28.01
N ILE A 282 -35.60 34.65 -27.38
CA ILE A 282 -36.25 34.54 -26.07
C ILE A 282 -37.16 33.29 -26.04
N ASN A 283 -36.92 32.38 -25.11
CA ASN A 283 -37.50 31.03 -25.12
C ASN A 283 -39.01 30.99 -24.80
N VAL A 284 -39.59 32.06 -24.25
CA VAL A 284 -41.03 32.25 -24.06
C VAL A 284 -41.55 33.33 -25.01
N PRO A 285 -42.24 32.95 -26.12
CA PRO A 285 -42.70 33.90 -27.14
C PRO A 285 -43.66 34.98 -26.63
N SER A 286 -44.44 34.72 -25.57
CA SER A 286 -45.31 35.73 -24.95
C SER A 286 -44.52 36.82 -24.23
N THR A 287 -43.37 36.51 -23.63
CA THR A 287 -42.48 37.48 -22.99
C THR A 287 -41.79 38.36 -24.05
N LYS A 288 -41.34 37.76 -25.17
CA LYS A 288 -40.85 38.51 -26.33
C LYS A 288 -41.90 39.48 -26.86
N LYS A 289 -43.13 39.00 -27.11
CA LYS A 289 -44.23 39.84 -27.58
C LYS A 289 -44.60 40.95 -26.59
N TRP A 290 -44.55 40.68 -25.28
CA TRP A 290 -44.85 41.66 -24.24
C TRP A 290 -43.94 42.90 -24.30
N LEU A 291 -42.66 42.70 -24.66
CA LEU A 291 -41.67 43.76 -24.91
C LEU A 291 -41.92 44.52 -26.21
N GLU A 292 -42.18 43.78 -27.31
CA GLU A 292 -42.45 44.32 -28.64
C GLU A 292 -43.71 45.21 -28.63
N ASP A 293 -44.79 44.77 -27.95
CA ASP A 293 -46.03 45.53 -27.74
C ASP A 293 -45.85 46.80 -26.90
N ARG A 294 -44.67 46.96 -26.25
CA ARG A 294 -44.28 48.15 -25.48
C ARG A 294 -43.20 48.98 -26.18
N GLY A 295 -42.81 48.62 -27.41
CA GLY A 295 -41.81 49.35 -28.19
C GLY A 295 -40.36 49.12 -27.77
N THR A 296 -40.07 48.08 -26.97
CA THR A 296 -38.69 47.75 -26.58
C THR A 296 -37.95 47.19 -27.79
N LYS A 297 -36.80 47.77 -28.14
CA LYS A 297 -35.90 47.21 -29.18
C LYS A 297 -35.16 46.01 -28.58
N ILE A 298 -35.24 44.83 -29.21
CA ILE A 298 -34.47 43.65 -28.82
C ILE A 298 -33.30 43.47 -29.79
N VAL A 299 -32.09 43.25 -29.27
CA VAL A 299 -30.85 43.05 -30.03
C VAL A 299 -30.13 41.81 -29.50
N LYS A 300 -29.44 41.08 -30.39
CA LYS A 300 -28.65 39.90 -30.06
C LYS A 300 -27.17 40.20 -30.28
N ALA A 301 -26.36 40.09 -29.22
CA ALA A 301 -24.90 40.16 -29.28
C ALA A 301 -24.34 38.82 -29.81
N THR A 302 -24.53 38.58 -31.10
CA THR A 302 -24.01 37.41 -31.81
C THR A 302 -23.48 37.84 -33.18
N SER A 303 -22.34 37.31 -33.60
CA SER A 303 -21.72 37.71 -34.86
C SER A 303 -20.68 36.73 -35.37
N LYS A 304 -20.54 36.69 -36.70
CA LYS A 304 -19.42 36.05 -37.41
C LYS A 304 -18.42 37.07 -37.99
N GLN A 305 -18.68 38.37 -37.83
CA GLN A 305 -17.91 39.44 -38.47
C GLN A 305 -17.18 40.36 -37.49
N TYR A 306 -17.73 40.60 -36.28
CA TYR A 306 -17.19 41.56 -35.30
C TYR A 306 -17.13 40.91 -33.92
N ASP A 307 -16.10 41.23 -33.14
CA ASP A 307 -15.92 40.64 -31.80
C ASP A 307 -16.95 41.14 -30.77
N ALA A 308 -17.54 42.33 -30.96
CA ALA A 308 -18.51 42.90 -30.03
C ALA A 308 -19.67 43.63 -30.73
N THR A 309 -20.83 43.67 -30.07
CA THR A 309 -21.88 44.67 -30.31
C THR A 309 -21.61 45.85 -29.38
N VAL A 310 -21.39 47.04 -29.95
CA VAL A 310 -20.89 48.21 -29.22
C VAL A 310 -21.87 49.37 -29.31
N TYR A 311 -22.15 49.99 -28.16
CA TYR A 311 -22.96 51.20 -28.07
C TYR A 311 -22.18 52.38 -27.48
N ASP A 312 -22.13 53.50 -28.20
CA ASP A 312 -21.83 54.82 -27.61
C ASP A 312 -23.02 55.24 -26.75
N ILE A 313 -22.75 55.69 -25.52
CA ILE A 313 -23.77 56.05 -24.51
C ILE A 313 -23.78 57.56 -24.33
N ASN A 314 -24.81 58.23 -24.82
CA ASN A 314 -24.93 59.69 -24.78
C ASN A 314 -26.32 60.15 -24.28
N GLN A 315 -26.49 61.48 -24.11
CA GLN A 315 -27.74 62.04 -23.56
C GLN A 315 -28.99 61.77 -24.40
N ALA A 316 -28.85 61.46 -25.70
CA ALA A 316 -29.96 61.08 -26.58
C ALA A 316 -30.21 59.56 -26.63
N GLY A 317 -29.38 58.74 -25.97
CA GLY A 317 -29.53 57.28 -25.90
C GLY A 317 -28.29 56.51 -26.34
N PHE A 318 -28.53 55.33 -26.92
CA PHE A 318 -27.51 54.35 -27.31
C PHE A 318 -27.33 54.35 -28.85
N THR A 319 -26.12 54.61 -29.32
CA THR A 319 -25.79 54.61 -30.76
C THR A 319 -24.93 53.40 -31.10
N ASP A 320 -25.39 52.55 -32.03
CA ASP A 320 -24.66 51.36 -32.45
C ASP A 320 -23.42 51.75 -33.27
N VAL A 321 -22.24 51.38 -32.76
CA VAL A 321 -20.93 51.69 -33.36
C VAL A 321 -20.10 50.43 -33.60
N SER A 322 -20.74 49.25 -33.59
CA SER A 322 -20.09 47.93 -33.76
C SER A 322 -19.23 47.83 -35.02
N ASN A 323 -19.63 48.53 -36.09
CA ASN A 323 -18.93 48.57 -37.38
C ASN A 323 -17.69 49.47 -37.44
N GLN A 324 -17.38 50.21 -36.37
CA GLN A 324 -16.13 51.00 -36.26
C GLN A 324 -14.93 50.15 -35.84
N PHE A 325 -15.17 48.93 -35.34
CA PHE A 325 -14.13 48.01 -34.87
C PHE A 325 -13.66 47.06 -35.98
N PRO A 326 -12.42 46.53 -35.90
CA PRO A 326 -11.90 45.58 -36.88
C PRO A 326 -12.77 44.32 -36.98
N GLN A 327 -12.85 43.76 -38.19
CA GLN A 327 -13.51 42.47 -38.41
C GLN A 327 -12.65 41.30 -37.91
N ILE A 328 -13.32 40.19 -37.58
CA ILE A 328 -12.68 38.94 -37.16
C ILE A 328 -11.78 38.43 -38.29
N PRO A 329 -10.48 38.16 -38.04
CA PRO A 329 -9.58 37.65 -39.07
C PRO A 329 -9.89 36.18 -39.40
N THR A 330 -9.60 35.77 -40.63
CA THR A 330 -9.62 34.37 -41.06
C THR A 330 -8.20 33.93 -41.42
N VAL A 331 -7.83 32.70 -41.04
CA VAL A 331 -6.50 32.12 -41.32
C VAL A 331 -6.62 30.69 -41.86
N GLU A 332 -5.52 30.14 -42.37
CA GLU A 332 -5.46 28.75 -42.82
C GLU A 332 -5.45 27.77 -41.63
N THR A 333 -6.37 26.81 -41.65
CA THR A 333 -6.41 25.69 -40.69
C THR A 333 -5.19 24.79 -40.85
N LYS A 334 -4.54 24.42 -39.74
CA LYS A 334 -3.34 23.55 -39.80
C LYS A 334 -3.05 22.83 -38.50
N TRP A 335 -2.42 21.66 -38.65
CA TRP A 335 -1.66 21.03 -37.57
C TRP A 335 -0.39 21.83 -37.28
N TYR A 336 -0.04 21.97 -36.01
CA TYR A 336 1.24 22.54 -35.56
C TYR A 336 1.75 21.83 -34.30
N VAL A 337 2.97 22.18 -33.87
CA VAL A 337 3.56 21.70 -32.62
C VAL A 337 4.00 22.92 -31.82
N LYS A 338 3.68 22.93 -30.52
CA LYS A 338 4.06 23.98 -29.57
C LYS A 338 4.42 23.31 -28.24
N ASP A 339 5.53 23.72 -27.62
CA ASP A 339 5.97 23.25 -26.30
C ASP A 339 6.07 21.71 -26.16
N GLY A 340 6.27 21.01 -27.28
CA GLY A 340 6.31 19.53 -27.38
C GLY A 340 4.98 18.86 -27.76
N PHE A 341 3.86 19.57 -27.62
CA PHE A 341 2.52 19.06 -27.89
C PHE A 341 2.07 19.29 -29.33
N ARG A 342 1.37 18.33 -29.92
CA ARG A 342 0.70 18.47 -31.22
C ARG A 342 -0.65 19.15 -31.01
N MET A 343 -0.93 20.17 -31.81
CA MET A 343 -2.10 21.04 -31.71
C MET A 343 -2.72 21.26 -33.09
N TYR A 344 -3.96 21.76 -33.15
CA TYR A 344 -4.61 22.16 -34.39
C TYR A 344 -5.14 23.60 -34.30
N GLN A 345 -5.01 24.34 -35.40
CA GLN A 345 -5.50 25.71 -35.55
C GLN A 345 -6.76 25.73 -36.42
N LEU A 346 -7.80 26.40 -35.93
CA LEU A 346 -9.06 26.62 -36.65
C LEU A 346 -8.97 27.82 -37.60
N ASP A 347 -9.98 27.99 -38.47
CA ASP A 347 -10.06 29.06 -39.47
C ASP A 347 -10.28 30.45 -38.85
N SER A 348 -10.92 30.51 -37.69
CA SER A 348 -10.95 31.68 -36.79
C SER A 348 -9.60 32.00 -36.13
N GLY A 349 -8.60 31.14 -36.30
CA GLY A 349 -7.26 31.26 -35.71
C GLY A 349 -7.10 30.67 -34.31
N GLU A 350 -8.20 30.20 -33.71
CA GLU A 350 -8.24 29.58 -32.38
C GLU A 350 -7.44 28.26 -32.30
N LYS A 351 -7.09 27.86 -31.06
CA LYS A 351 -6.66 26.49 -30.76
C LYS A 351 -7.87 25.56 -30.72
N ALA A 352 -7.79 24.39 -31.34
CA ALA A 352 -8.82 23.37 -31.22
C ALA A 352 -8.85 22.79 -29.79
N ILE A 353 -10.03 22.73 -29.18
CA ILE A 353 -10.29 22.10 -27.89
C ILE A 353 -11.42 21.06 -28.01
N GLY A 354 -11.43 20.05 -27.15
CA GLY A 354 -12.42 18.98 -27.16
C GLY A 354 -12.46 18.19 -28.48
N TRP A 355 -13.64 17.73 -28.90
CA TRP A 355 -13.82 16.89 -30.08
C TRP A 355 -13.82 17.68 -31.40
N HIS A 356 -12.93 17.30 -32.33
CA HIS A 356 -12.90 17.81 -33.70
C HIS A 356 -12.74 16.68 -34.72
N THR A 357 -13.47 16.76 -35.84
CA THR A 357 -13.27 15.89 -37.01
C THR A 357 -12.36 16.60 -38.01
N ILE A 358 -11.18 16.04 -38.26
CA ILE A 358 -10.16 16.59 -39.16
C ILE A 358 -9.81 15.49 -40.17
N ASP A 359 -9.86 15.79 -41.47
CA ASP A 359 -9.59 14.82 -42.55
C ASP A 359 -10.43 13.51 -42.46
N ASN A 360 -11.69 13.63 -42.05
CA ASN A 360 -12.63 12.53 -41.75
C ASN A 360 -12.26 11.60 -40.57
N GLU A 361 -11.34 12.02 -39.71
CA GLU A 361 -10.95 11.31 -38.49
C GLU A 361 -11.25 12.17 -37.25
N SER A 362 -11.80 11.58 -36.19
CA SER A 362 -12.11 12.29 -34.94
C SER A 362 -10.90 12.33 -34.02
N TYR A 363 -10.63 13.49 -33.43
CA TYR A 363 -9.56 13.74 -32.47
C TYR A 363 -10.13 14.45 -31.24
N PHE A 364 -9.49 14.30 -30.08
CA PHE A 364 -9.80 15.06 -28.87
C PHE A 364 -8.59 15.85 -28.39
N PHE A 365 -8.81 17.11 -28.03
CA PHE A 365 -7.80 18.03 -27.49
C PHE A 365 -8.19 18.41 -26.06
N ASP A 366 -7.21 18.55 -25.16
CA ASP A 366 -7.47 19.16 -23.84
C ASP A 366 -7.75 20.67 -23.99
N GLY A 367 -8.16 21.33 -22.90
CA GLY A 367 -8.49 22.75 -22.94
C GLY A 367 -7.29 23.68 -23.19
N LYS A 368 -6.06 23.18 -23.03
CA LYS A 368 -4.82 23.86 -23.45
C LYS A 368 -4.54 23.67 -24.94
N GLY A 369 -5.33 22.85 -25.63
CA GLY A 369 -5.28 22.56 -27.06
C GLY A 369 -4.33 21.43 -27.44
N HIS A 370 -3.88 20.61 -26.48
CA HIS A 370 -2.99 19.49 -26.74
C HIS A 370 -3.77 18.24 -27.16
N LEU A 371 -3.37 17.65 -28.30
CA LEU A 371 -3.92 16.40 -28.79
C LEU A 371 -3.71 15.25 -27.78
N GLN A 372 -4.80 14.61 -27.37
CA GLN A 372 -4.79 13.47 -26.46
C GLN A 372 -4.55 12.15 -27.23
N THR A 373 -3.72 11.26 -26.68
CA THR A 373 -3.25 10.03 -27.36
C THR A 373 -3.09 8.85 -26.40
N GLU A 374 -3.25 7.62 -26.89
CA GLU A 374 -3.01 6.34 -26.18
C GLU A 374 -3.80 6.16 -24.88
N LYS A 375 -4.94 6.86 -24.72
CA LYS A 375 -5.77 6.88 -23.51
C LYS A 375 -7.26 6.66 -23.80
N TRP A 376 -7.97 6.20 -22.77
CA TRP A 376 -9.41 6.37 -22.68
C TRP A 376 -9.74 7.84 -22.36
N GLN A 377 -10.76 8.39 -23.02
CA GLN A 377 -11.28 9.74 -22.82
C GLN A 377 -12.78 9.67 -22.50
N LEU A 378 -13.19 10.32 -21.41
CA LEU A 378 -14.59 10.46 -21.02
C LEU A 378 -15.17 11.72 -21.67
N SER A 379 -16.39 11.63 -22.20
CA SER A 379 -17.19 12.74 -22.71
C SER A 379 -18.66 12.39 -22.57
N ASP A 380 -19.46 13.26 -21.94
CA ASP A 380 -20.92 13.14 -21.84
C ASP A 380 -21.45 11.80 -21.28
N ASP A 381 -20.74 11.25 -20.30
CA ASP A 381 -20.90 9.93 -19.66
C ASP A 381 -20.40 8.72 -20.49
N TYR A 382 -19.85 8.95 -21.68
CA TYR A 382 -19.34 7.91 -22.58
C TYR A 382 -17.82 7.85 -22.65
N TRP A 383 -17.26 6.64 -22.67
CA TRP A 383 -15.82 6.40 -22.83
C TRP A 383 -15.43 6.08 -24.28
N TYR A 384 -14.46 6.80 -24.81
CA TYR A 384 -13.88 6.64 -26.14
C TYR A 384 -12.39 6.33 -26.03
N TYR A 385 -11.80 5.55 -26.94
CA TYR A 385 -10.35 5.32 -26.94
C TYR A 385 -9.65 6.16 -28.01
N LEU A 386 -8.49 6.74 -27.68
CA LEU A 386 -7.65 7.51 -28.59
C LEU A 386 -6.37 6.75 -28.89
N HIS A 387 -6.08 6.53 -30.18
CA HIS A 387 -4.86 5.85 -30.62
C HIS A 387 -3.61 6.75 -30.53
N LYS A 388 -2.44 6.19 -30.89
CA LYS A 388 -1.13 6.85 -30.82
C LYS A 388 -0.98 8.06 -31.75
N ASP A 389 -1.72 8.10 -32.84
CA ASP A 389 -1.81 9.26 -33.75
C ASP A 389 -2.91 10.27 -33.35
N GLY A 390 -3.59 10.01 -32.24
CA GLY A 390 -4.69 10.79 -31.66
C GLY A 390 -6.08 10.49 -32.21
N LYS A 391 -6.20 9.57 -33.18
CA LYS A 391 -7.50 9.22 -33.76
C LYS A 391 -8.36 8.44 -32.78
N MET A 392 -9.63 8.76 -32.74
CA MET A 392 -10.64 7.98 -32.03
C MET A 392 -10.75 6.58 -32.65
N ALA A 393 -10.79 5.56 -31.79
CA ALA A 393 -11.06 4.19 -32.18
C ALA A 393 -12.48 4.07 -32.77
N LYS A 394 -12.60 3.31 -33.86
CA LYS A 394 -13.85 3.15 -34.63
C LYS A 394 -14.67 1.96 -34.12
N ALA A 395 -15.98 1.97 -34.41
CA ALA A 395 -16.92 0.94 -34.00
C ALA A 395 -16.45 -0.49 -34.33
N GLY A 396 -16.64 -1.41 -33.38
CA GLY A 396 -16.18 -2.80 -33.47
C GLY A 396 -15.40 -3.27 -32.25
N TRP A 397 -14.69 -4.38 -32.38
CA TRP A 397 -13.85 -4.92 -31.31
C TRP A 397 -12.50 -4.21 -31.22
N LEU A 398 -12.10 -3.83 -30.00
CA LEU A 398 -10.81 -3.24 -29.67
C LEU A 398 -10.11 -4.12 -28.63
N GLN A 399 -8.87 -4.52 -28.89
CA GLN A 399 -8.02 -5.21 -27.93
C GLN A 399 -6.95 -4.25 -27.37
N LEU A 400 -6.77 -4.21 -26.05
CA LEU A 400 -5.70 -3.46 -25.38
C LEU A 400 -5.00 -4.40 -24.39
N GLY A 401 -3.85 -4.95 -24.79
CA GLY A 401 -3.20 -6.03 -24.04
C GLY A 401 -4.03 -7.32 -24.08
N ASP A 402 -4.25 -7.95 -22.94
CA ASP A 402 -5.12 -9.13 -22.82
C ASP A 402 -6.61 -8.79 -22.74
N ASP A 403 -6.96 -7.50 -22.51
CA ASP A 403 -8.34 -7.06 -22.38
C ASP A 403 -9.00 -6.80 -23.74
N TRP A 404 -10.24 -7.26 -23.90
CA TRP A 404 -11.11 -6.96 -25.04
C TRP A 404 -12.24 -6.01 -24.67
N TYR A 405 -12.56 -5.11 -25.58
CA TYR A 405 -13.58 -4.08 -25.48
C TYR A 405 -14.42 -4.07 -26.76
N TYR A 406 -15.67 -3.64 -26.68
CA TYR A 406 -16.49 -3.38 -27.86
C TYR A 406 -16.91 -1.91 -27.90
N LEU A 407 -16.73 -1.29 -29.07
CA LEU A 407 -17.12 0.07 -29.37
C LEU A 407 -18.38 0.05 -30.24
N ASN A 408 -19.42 0.74 -29.78
CA ASN A 408 -20.70 0.88 -30.48
C ASN A 408 -20.57 1.78 -31.75
N PRO A 409 -21.62 1.98 -32.56
CA PRO A 409 -21.56 2.76 -33.79
C PRO A 409 -21.08 4.23 -33.65
N SER A 410 -21.20 4.82 -32.45
CA SER A 410 -20.65 6.15 -32.13
C SER A 410 -19.17 6.13 -31.70
N GLY A 411 -18.55 4.96 -31.58
CA GLY A 411 -17.18 4.79 -31.09
C GLY A 411 -17.05 4.73 -29.56
N SER A 412 -18.14 4.82 -28.82
CA SER A 412 -18.13 4.70 -27.35
C SER A 412 -18.18 3.24 -26.89
N ARG A 413 -17.51 2.96 -25.78
CA ARG A 413 -17.33 1.65 -25.17
C ARG A 413 -18.61 1.12 -24.54
N GLU A 414 -18.93 -0.14 -24.79
CA GLU A 414 -19.98 -0.86 -24.05
C GLU A 414 -19.45 -1.28 -22.67
N ASN A 415 -20.18 -0.97 -21.60
CA ASN A 415 -19.84 -1.32 -20.22
C ASN A 415 -21.08 -1.64 -19.37
N ASP A 416 -20.84 -2.33 -18.24
CA ASP A 416 -21.79 -2.78 -17.21
C ASP A 416 -23.08 -3.45 -17.74
N LYS A 417 -22.96 -4.23 -18.82
CA LYS A 417 -24.15 -4.83 -19.47
C LYS A 417 -23.88 -6.05 -20.32
N LEU A 418 -24.96 -6.81 -20.53
CA LEU A 418 -25.06 -7.76 -21.64
C LEU A 418 -25.30 -6.98 -22.95
N SER A 419 -24.52 -7.27 -23.99
CA SER A 419 -24.66 -6.68 -25.33
C SER A 419 -24.77 -7.77 -26.39
N GLN A 420 -25.64 -7.59 -27.38
CA GLN A 420 -25.79 -8.52 -28.50
C GLN A 420 -25.02 -7.99 -29.73
N ILE A 421 -23.98 -8.72 -30.13
CA ILE A 421 -23.03 -8.33 -31.18
C ILE A 421 -22.97 -9.47 -32.21
N ASN A 422 -23.33 -9.18 -33.46
CA ASN A 422 -23.36 -10.16 -34.56
C ASN A 422 -24.11 -11.46 -34.21
N GLY A 423 -25.26 -11.33 -33.53
CA GLY A 423 -26.12 -12.44 -33.11
C GLY A 423 -25.70 -13.18 -31.83
N LYS A 424 -24.43 -13.06 -31.40
CA LYS A 424 -23.92 -13.58 -30.12
C LYS A 424 -24.13 -12.57 -28.98
N THR A 425 -24.27 -13.05 -27.74
CA THR A 425 -24.35 -12.19 -26.54
C THR A 425 -23.02 -12.20 -25.79
N TYR A 426 -22.58 -11.05 -25.30
CA TYR A 426 -21.34 -10.85 -24.54
C TYR A 426 -21.65 -10.06 -23.27
N LEU A 427 -20.82 -10.19 -22.23
CA LEU A 427 -20.92 -9.40 -21.00
C LEU A 427 -19.69 -8.49 -20.89
N PHE A 428 -19.91 -7.22 -20.53
CA PHE A 428 -18.85 -6.25 -20.23
C PHE A 428 -19.00 -5.76 -18.79
N ASP A 429 -17.89 -5.60 -18.06
CA ASP A 429 -17.88 -5.04 -16.70
C ASP A 429 -18.00 -3.50 -16.71
N GLU A 430 -18.00 -2.87 -15.53
CA GLU A 430 -18.04 -1.40 -15.35
C GLU A 430 -16.95 -0.66 -16.17
N ASN A 431 -15.78 -1.30 -16.32
CA ASN A 431 -14.63 -0.81 -17.06
C ASN A 431 -14.68 -1.18 -18.56
N GLY A 432 -15.78 -1.79 -19.01
CA GLY A 432 -16.03 -2.20 -20.38
C GLY A 432 -15.22 -3.39 -20.85
N LYS A 433 -14.59 -4.15 -19.94
CA LYS A 433 -13.82 -5.33 -20.28
C LYS A 433 -14.74 -6.52 -20.52
N MET A 434 -14.56 -7.20 -21.64
CA MET A 434 -15.27 -8.42 -22.02
C MET A 434 -15.00 -9.54 -21.00
N GLN A 435 -16.06 -10.14 -20.49
CA GLN A 435 -15.99 -11.16 -19.45
C GLN A 435 -16.03 -12.59 -20.03
N THR A 436 -15.16 -13.47 -19.52
CA THR A 436 -15.14 -14.91 -19.83
C THR A 436 -15.46 -15.78 -18.59
N GLY A 437 -15.70 -17.07 -18.80
CA GLY A 437 -16.01 -18.05 -17.76
C GLY A 437 -17.40 -17.88 -17.14
N TRP A 438 -17.61 -18.47 -15.96
CA TRP A 438 -18.86 -18.30 -15.20
C TRP A 438 -18.97 -16.88 -14.63
N LYS A 439 -20.16 -16.29 -14.78
CA LYS A 439 -20.60 -15.01 -14.22
C LYS A 439 -22.08 -15.11 -13.82
N THR A 440 -22.50 -14.33 -12.83
CA THR A 440 -23.90 -14.29 -12.38
C THR A 440 -24.49 -12.92 -12.71
N VAL A 441 -25.49 -12.87 -13.58
CA VAL A 441 -26.15 -11.63 -14.03
C VAL A 441 -27.63 -11.73 -13.71
N ASN A 442 -28.20 -10.77 -12.99
CA ASN A 442 -29.62 -10.77 -12.58
C ASN A 442 -30.08 -12.07 -11.88
N LYS A 443 -29.22 -12.69 -11.07
CA LYS A 443 -29.40 -14.01 -10.42
C LYS A 443 -29.49 -15.22 -11.39
N GLU A 444 -29.13 -15.03 -12.65
CA GLU A 444 -28.91 -16.12 -13.59
C GLU A 444 -27.41 -16.39 -13.73
N ALA A 445 -26.97 -17.64 -13.52
CA ALA A 445 -25.61 -18.06 -13.83
C ALA A 445 -25.45 -18.28 -15.33
N MET A 446 -24.40 -17.70 -15.90
CA MET A 446 -24.07 -17.67 -17.32
C MET A 446 -22.61 -18.05 -17.54
N PHE A 447 -22.32 -18.90 -18.52
CA PHE A 447 -20.96 -19.21 -18.96
C PHE A 447 -20.65 -18.53 -20.29
N PHE A 448 -19.59 -17.72 -20.31
CA PHE A 448 -19.04 -17.10 -21.49
C PHE A 448 -17.78 -17.86 -21.92
N GLU A 449 -17.71 -18.32 -23.17
CA GLU A 449 -16.53 -19.04 -23.69
C GLU A 449 -15.31 -18.11 -23.80
N GLU A 450 -14.11 -18.62 -24.07
CA GLU A 450 -12.89 -17.77 -24.18
C GLU A 450 -12.99 -16.70 -25.29
N SER A 451 -13.93 -16.83 -26.23
CA SER A 451 -14.28 -15.76 -27.19
C SER A 451 -15.18 -14.65 -26.59
N GLY A 452 -15.47 -14.69 -25.29
CA GLY A 452 -16.43 -13.84 -24.58
C GLY A 452 -17.90 -14.11 -24.87
N ALA A 453 -18.23 -15.07 -25.74
CA ALA A 453 -19.60 -15.31 -26.16
C ALA A 453 -20.37 -16.21 -25.17
N LEU A 454 -21.60 -15.83 -24.85
CA LEU A 454 -22.51 -16.58 -24.02
C LEU A 454 -22.80 -17.96 -24.63
N LYS A 455 -22.44 -19.01 -23.90
CA LYS A 455 -22.50 -20.40 -24.34
C LYS A 455 -23.54 -21.22 -23.59
N GLU A 456 -23.74 -20.93 -22.30
CA GLU A 456 -24.68 -21.66 -21.43
C GLU A 456 -25.29 -20.73 -20.37
N LYS A 457 -26.55 -20.97 -20.00
CA LYS A 457 -27.30 -20.21 -18.99
C LYS A 457 -28.46 -21.03 -18.40
N ASN A 458 -29.36 -20.42 -17.64
CA ASN A 458 -30.50 -21.03 -16.93
C ASN A 458 -30.11 -22.14 -15.93
N ILE A 459 -28.95 -22.01 -15.25
CA ILE A 459 -28.57 -22.97 -14.21
C ILE A 459 -29.52 -22.88 -13.02
N LYS A 460 -29.82 -24.04 -12.41
CA LYS A 460 -30.68 -24.14 -11.23
C LYS A 460 -29.89 -23.77 -9.96
N PRO A 461 -30.43 -22.94 -9.05
CA PRO A 461 -29.82 -22.70 -7.75
C PRO A 461 -29.59 -23.97 -6.93
N SER A 462 -28.61 -23.92 -6.03
CA SER A 462 -28.22 -25.01 -5.12
C SER A 462 -27.88 -26.33 -5.82
N SER A 463 -27.31 -26.28 -7.03
CA SER A 463 -27.10 -27.47 -7.88
C SER A 463 -25.68 -27.66 -8.42
N TRP A 464 -25.36 -28.92 -8.71
CA TRP A 464 -24.11 -29.34 -9.37
C TRP A 464 -24.23 -29.22 -10.89
N LYS A 465 -23.14 -28.77 -11.52
CA LYS A 465 -23.06 -28.59 -12.96
C LYS A 465 -21.69 -29.04 -13.49
N GLN A 466 -21.69 -29.95 -14.45
CA GLN A 466 -20.49 -30.27 -15.24
C GLN A 466 -20.42 -29.40 -16.50
N HIS A 467 -19.24 -28.88 -16.80
CA HIS A 467 -18.91 -28.14 -18.02
C HIS A 467 -17.43 -28.37 -18.37
N ASP A 468 -17.11 -28.74 -19.61
CA ASP A 468 -15.76 -29.16 -20.06
C ASP A 468 -15.06 -30.15 -19.10
N SER A 469 -15.78 -31.23 -18.78
CA SER A 469 -15.44 -32.28 -17.81
C SER A 469 -15.20 -31.83 -16.35
N LYS A 470 -15.11 -30.53 -16.08
CA LYS A 470 -14.96 -29.93 -14.75
C LYS A 470 -16.32 -29.83 -14.04
N TRP A 471 -16.31 -30.02 -12.73
CA TRP A 471 -17.50 -29.84 -11.88
C TRP A 471 -17.49 -28.49 -11.19
N TYR A 472 -18.66 -27.89 -11.12
CA TYR A 472 -18.96 -26.62 -10.47
C TYR A 472 -20.20 -26.82 -9.58
N TYR A 473 -20.31 -26.06 -8.49
CA TYR A 473 -21.52 -26.00 -7.67
C TYR A 473 -22.01 -24.56 -7.56
N PHE A 474 -23.32 -24.37 -7.71
CA PHE A 474 -23.98 -23.08 -7.61
C PHE A 474 -24.80 -23.01 -6.33
N ASP A 475 -24.69 -21.88 -5.63
CA ASP A 475 -25.42 -21.63 -4.39
C ASP A 475 -26.91 -21.28 -4.63
N GLU A 476 -27.62 -20.99 -3.54
CA GLU A 476 -29.00 -20.51 -3.53
C GLU A 476 -29.24 -19.20 -4.31
N ASN A 477 -28.20 -18.44 -4.64
CA ASN A 477 -28.23 -17.18 -5.40
C ASN A 477 -27.70 -17.34 -6.84
N ASN A 478 -27.43 -18.57 -7.30
CA ASN A 478 -26.75 -18.85 -8.58
C ASN A 478 -25.33 -18.24 -8.66
N GLN A 479 -24.65 -18.06 -7.53
CA GLN A 479 -23.23 -17.75 -7.48
C GLN A 479 -22.40 -19.03 -7.50
N ILE A 480 -21.27 -18.99 -8.20
CA ILE A 480 -20.30 -20.08 -8.28
C ILE A 480 -19.55 -20.21 -6.95
N VAL A 481 -19.63 -21.38 -6.31
CA VAL A 481 -18.97 -21.64 -5.02
C VAL A 481 -17.46 -21.76 -5.21
N LYS A 482 -16.71 -21.21 -4.24
CA LYS A 482 -15.25 -21.22 -4.15
C LYS A 482 -14.82 -21.58 -2.72
N GLY A 483 -13.62 -22.12 -2.56
CA GLY A 483 -13.11 -22.59 -1.27
C GLY A 483 -13.81 -23.87 -0.79
N THR A 484 -13.78 -24.10 0.52
CA THR A 484 -14.39 -25.29 1.14
C THR A 484 -15.89 -25.09 1.38
N ARG A 485 -16.74 -26.03 0.95
CA ARG A 485 -18.21 -25.98 1.15
C ARG A 485 -18.76 -27.37 1.47
N ILE A 486 -19.71 -27.43 2.40
CA ILE A 486 -20.51 -28.64 2.65
C ILE A 486 -21.71 -28.63 1.70
N VAL A 487 -21.90 -29.72 0.95
CA VAL A 487 -23.04 -29.94 0.06
C VAL A 487 -23.63 -31.31 0.37
N ASN A 488 -24.93 -31.37 0.71
CA ASN A 488 -25.64 -32.60 1.08
C ASN A 488 -24.91 -33.46 2.14
N GLY A 489 -24.28 -32.82 3.13
CA GLY A 489 -23.56 -33.50 4.23
C GLY A 489 -22.15 -33.99 3.89
N LYS A 490 -21.65 -33.75 2.67
CA LYS A 490 -20.26 -34.01 2.27
C LYS A 490 -19.49 -32.71 2.08
N THR A 491 -18.23 -32.65 2.51
CA THR A 491 -17.34 -31.50 2.29
C THR A 491 -16.65 -31.59 0.93
N TYR A 492 -16.57 -30.48 0.20
CA TYR A 492 -15.90 -30.35 -1.10
C TYR A 492 -14.98 -29.12 -1.08
N TYR A 493 -13.97 -29.08 -1.95
CA TYR A 493 -13.13 -27.89 -2.17
C TYR A 493 -13.18 -27.46 -3.63
N PHE A 494 -13.35 -26.16 -3.85
CA PHE A 494 -13.43 -25.51 -5.15
C PHE A 494 -12.31 -24.46 -5.26
N ASP A 495 -11.63 -24.38 -6.40
CA ASP A 495 -10.52 -23.43 -6.60
C ASP A 495 -11.00 -21.97 -6.80
N SER A 496 -10.07 -21.05 -7.09
CA SER A 496 -10.37 -19.64 -7.35
C SER A 496 -11.21 -19.40 -8.61
N LYS A 497 -11.30 -20.38 -9.52
CA LYS A 497 -12.19 -20.41 -10.69
C LYS A 497 -13.51 -21.15 -10.41
N GLY A 498 -13.68 -21.69 -9.20
CA GLY A 498 -14.84 -22.46 -8.75
C GLY A 498 -14.86 -23.91 -9.23
N ILE A 499 -13.73 -24.44 -9.72
CA ILE A 499 -13.62 -25.83 -10.18
C ILE A 499 -13.45 -26.73 -8.96
N MET A 500 -14.33 -27.72 -8.82
CA MET A 500 -14.25 -28.78 -7.80
C MET A 500 -12.94 -29.58 -7.96
N GLN A 501 -12.24 -29.78 -6.87
CA GLN A 501 -10.93 -30.45 -6.84
C GLN A 501 -11.04 -31.93 -6.42
N THR A 502 -10.07 -32.73 -6.87
CA THR A 502 -9.89 -34.15 -6.53
C THR A 502 -8.42 -34.45 -6.22
N GLY A 503 -8.14 -35.58 -5.57
CA GLY A 503 -6.81 -35.98 -5.10
C GLY A 503 -6.24 -35.07 -4.00
N TRP A 504 -4.92 -35.18 -3.77
CA TRP A 504 -4.19 -34.30 -2.84
C TRP A 504 -4.26 -32.82 -3.24
N LYS A 505 -4.59 -31.94 -2.29
CA LYS A 505 -4.62 -30.48 -2.45
C LYS A 505 -4.06 -29.78 -1.22
N TRP A 506 -3.32 -28.70 -1.43
CA TRP A 506 -2.83 -27.82 -0.37
C TRP A 506 -3.70 -26.57 -0.28
N HIS A 507 -4.30 -26.33 0.89
CA HIS A 507 -5.00 -25.09 1.24
C HIS A 507 -5.08 -24.96 2.76
N ASN A 508 -5.40 -23.76 3.26
CA ASN A 508 -5.59 -23.47 4.70
C ASN A 508 -4.38 -23.80 5.61
N GLY A 509 -3.20 -24.09 5.04
CA GLY A 509 -1.99 -24.45 5.78
C GLY A 509 -1.69 -25.95 5.88
N ALA A 510 -2.49 -26.81 5.23
CA ALA A 510 -2.28 -28.27 5.24
C ALA A 510 -2.62 -28.93 3.90
N TYR A 511 -2.10 -30.15 3.70
CA TYR A 511 -2.60 -31.06 2.68
C TYR A 511 -3.94 -31.67 3.12
N HIS A 512 -4.84 -31.81 2.17
CA HIS A 512 -6.13 -32.49 2.31
C HIS A 512 -6.30 -33.44 1.11
N PHE A 513 -7.03 -34.54 1.27
CA PHE A 513 -7.34 -35.45 0.15
C PHE A 513 -8.83 -35.41 -0.20
N TYR A 514 -9.13 -35.32 -1.50
CA TYR A 514 -10.48 -35.37 -2.04
C TYR A 514 -10.64 -36.59 -2.96
N GLU A 515 -11.69 -37.38 -2.77
CA GLU A 515 -11.96 -38.55 -3.61
C GLU A 515 -12.26 -38.18 -5.07
N GLU A 516 -12.33 -39.14 -5.99
CA GLU A 516 -12.71 -38.91 -7.39
C GLU A 516 -14.08 -38.23 -7.54
N ASN A 517 -14.98 -38.49 -6.59
CA ASN A 517 -16.30 -37.86 -6.49
C ASN A 517 -16.26 -36.42 -5.92
N GLY A 518 -15.08 -35.89 -5.60
CA GLY A 518 -14.83 -34.56 -5.06
C GLY A 518 -15.02 -34.39 -3.56
N SER A 519 -15.53 -35.40 -2.85
CA SER A 519 -15.76 -35.28 -1.40
C SER A 519 -14.50 -35.56 -0.58
N GLN A 520 -14.36 -34.82 0.51
CA GLN A 520 -13.19 -34.84 1.38
C GLN A 520 -13.04 -36.18 2.10
N LYS A 521 -11.82 -36.72 2.11
CA LYS A 521 -11.46 -37.92 2.85
C LYS A 521 -11.02 -37.55 4.27
N THR A 522 -11.55 -38.26 5.26
CA THR A 522 -11.10 -38.23 6.66
C THR A 522 -10.71 -39.63 7.14
N GLY A 523 -10.03 -39.70 8.28
CA GLY A 523 -9.45 -40.92 8.84
C GLY A 523 -8.26 -41.45 8.02
N TRP A 524 -7.96 -42.74 8.19
CA TRP A 524 -6.89 -43.41 7.47
C TRP A 524 -7.13 -43.46 5.95
N TYR A 525 -6.07 -43.23 5.18
CA TYR A 525 -6.02 -43.38 3.73
C TYR A 525 -4.75 -44.17 3.36
N GLU A 526 -4.84 -45.01 2.34
CA GLU A 526 -3.72 -45.82 1.83
C GLU A 526 -3.54 -45.52 0.34
N GLU A 527 -2.30 -45.26 -0.05
CA GLU A 527 -1.92 -45.00 -1.44
C GLU A 527 -0.55 -45.64 -1.73
N SER A 528 -0.53 -46.64 -2.62
CA SER A 528 0.68 -47.35 -3.06
C SER A 528 1.50 -47.97 -1.90
N GLY A 529 0.83 -48.54 -0.90
CA GLY A 529 1.44 -49.15 0.27
C GLY A 529 1.84 -48.16 1.38
N LYS A 530 1.59 -46.86 1.20
CA LYS A 530 1.84 -45.82 2.20
C LYS A 530 0.54 -45.43 2.89
N TRP A 531 0.57 -45.34 4.22
CA TRP A 531 -0.56 -44.90 5.02
C TRP A 531 -0.42 -43.43 5.40
N TYR A 532 -1.54 -42.71 5.31
CA TYR A 532 -1.70 -41.32 5.70
C TYR A 532 -2.91 -41.22 6.65
N TYR A 533 -2.92 -40.22 7.53
CA TYR A 533 -4.08 -39.93 8.37
C TYR A 533 -4.59 -38.52 8.10
N LEU A 534 -5.84 -38.42 7.67
CA LEU A 534 -6.56 -37.17 7.51
C LEU A 534 -7.41 -36.96 8.78
N THR A 535 -7.28 -35.83 9.46
CA THR A 535 -7.99 -35.55 10.72
C THR A 535 -9.51 -35.66 10.58
N PRO A 536 -10.24 -36.29 11.52
CA PRO A 536 -11.70 -36.30 11.54
C PRO A 536 -12.35 -34.91 11.61
N GLU A 537 -11.66 -33.93 12.20
CA GLU A 537 -12.18 -32.61 12.54
C GLU A 537 -12.27 -31.67 11.32
N ASN A 538 -11.26 -31.71 10.44
CA ASN A 538 -11.10 -30.79 9.31
C ASN A 538 -10.49 -31.43 8.04
N GLY A 539 -10.04 -32.69 8.09
CA GLY A 539 -9.48 -33.43 6.95
C GLY A 539 -8.05 -33.06 6.57
N GLU A 540 -7.30 -32.48 7.50
CA GLU A 540 -5.89 -32.12 7.38
C GLU A 540 -4.99 -33.35 7.50
N MET A 541 -3.96 -33.43 6.67
CA MET A 541 -2.98 -34.50 6.68
C MET A 541 -2.05 -34.37 7.89
N ALA A 542 -2.06 -35.39 8.75
CA ALA A 542 -1.17 -35.46 9.91
C ALA A 542 0.31 -35.50 9.50
N VAL A 543 1.12 -34.67 10.14
CA VAL A 543 2.59 -34.65 10.04
C VAL A 543 3.18 -34.62 11.45
N GLY A 544 4.37 -35.20 11.64
CA GLY A 544 4.97 -35.35 12.96
C GLY A 544 4.24 -36.38 13.84
N THR A 545 4.31 -36.20 15.15
CA THR A 545 3.67 -37.12 16.12
C THR A 545 2.19 -36.78 16.31
N ALA A 546 1.32 -37.77 16.06
CA ALA A 546 -0.13 -37.63 16.23
C ALA A 546 -0.71 -38.80 17.03
N LYS A 547 -1.87 -38.60 17.67
CA LYS A 547 -2.53 -39.63 18.50
C LYS A 547 -3.87 -40.05 17.88
N VAL A 548 -3.95 -41.28 17.40
CA VAL A 548 -5.09 -41.83 16.66
C VAL A 548 -5.69 -42.98 17.45
N TYR A 549 -6.99 -42.87 17.78
CA TYR A 549 -7.73 -43.82 18.63
C TYR A 549 -7.00 -44.22 19.94
N GLY A 550 -6.26 -43.27 20.53
CA GLY A 550 -5.51 -43.47 21.77
C GLY A 550 -4.07 -43.97 21.60
N LEU A 551 -3.69 -44.47 20.42
CA LEU A 551 -2.33 -44.89 20.10
C LEU A 551 -1.52 -43.73 19.48
N THR A 552 -0.23 -43.66 19.79
CA THR A 552 0.68 -42.66 19.20
C THR A 552 1.26 -43.18 17.88
N TYR A 553 1.30 -42.33 16.87
CA TYR A 553 1.87 -42.54 15.55
C TYR A 553 2.88 -41.45 15.22
N TYR A 554 3.74 -41.68 14.23
CA TYR A 554 4.60 -40.65 13.65
C TYR A 554 4.49 -40.66 12.13
N PHE A 555 4.29 -39.48 11.55
CA PHE A 555 4.18 -39.23 10.12
C PHE A 555 5.34 -38.33 9.70
N ASN A 556 5.97 -38.60 8.56
CA ASN A 556 7.04 -37.72 8.06
C ASN A 556 6.46 -36.42 7.46
N ASN A 557 7.32 -35.54 6.94
CA ASN A 557 6.90 -34.26 6.36
C ASN A 557 6.04 -34.39 5.08
N ALA A 558 5.98 -35.58 4.48
CA ALA A 558 5.08 -35.91 3.37
C ALA A 558 3.76 -36.58 3.84
N GLY A 559 3.55 -36.67 5.15
CA GLY A 559 2.37 -37.30 5.76
C GLY A 559 2.39 -38.83 5.80
N GLU A 560 3.52 -39.45 5.46
CA GLU A 560 3.64 -40.91 5.38
C GLU A 560 3.86 -41.48 6.79
N MET A 561 3.00 -42.42 7.21
CA MET A 561 3.11 -43.14 8.48
C MET A 561 4.42 -43.94 8.53
N GLN A 562 5.15 -43.80 9.63
CA GLN A 562 6.46 -44.41 9.81
C GLN A 562 6.42 -45.70 10.64
N THR A 563 7.29 -46.64 10.32
CA THR A 563 7.49 -47.92 11.02
C THR A 563 8.99 -48.15 11.31
N GLY A 564 9.32 -49.09 12.21
CA GLY A 564 10.67 -49.35 12.70
C GLY A 564 11.27 -48.19 13.50
N TRP A 565 12.60 -48.17 13.62
CA TRP A 565 13.33 -47.07 14.25
C TRP A 565 13.22 -45.75 13.48
N LYS A 566 12.97 -44.65 14.20
CA LYS A 566 12.97 -43.28 13.69
C LYS A 566 13.62 -42.33 14.70
N TRP A 567 14.30 -41.31 14.19
CA TRP A 567 14.90 -40.23 14.99
C TRP A 567 14.08 -38.95 14.82
N HIS A 568 13.59 -38.40 15.92
CA HIS A 568 12.95 -37.08 15.99
C HIS A 568 12.96 -36.58 17.45
N ASP A 569 12.71 -35.30 17.68
CA ASP A 569 12.61 -34.69 19.03
C ASP A 569 13.75 -35.10 19.98
N GLY A 570 14.98 -35.12 19.44
CA GLY A 570 16.21 -35.44 20.18
C GLY A 570 16.44 -36.90 20.57
N ALA A 571 15.62 -37.86 20.10
CA ALA A 571 15.77 -39.27 20.46
C ALA A 571 15.35 -40.26 19.35
N TYR A 572 15.89 -41.48 19.43
CA TYR A 572 15.34 -42.62 18.70
C TYR A 572 14.04 -43.10 19.36
N ARG A 573 13.05 -43.46 18.55
CA ARG A 573 11.80 -44.11 18.91
C ARG A 573 11.54 -45.27 17.96
N TYR A 574 10.79 -46.27 18.40
CA TYR A 574 10.40 -47.41 17.56
C TYR A 574 8.90 -47.41 17.31
N TYR A 575 8.51 -47.58 16.06
CA TYR A 575 7.12 -47.71 15.62
C TYR A 575 6.90 -49.12 15.09
N GLN A 576 5.83 -49.78 15.53
CA GLN A 576 5.53 -51.16 15.15
C GLN A 576 5.09 -51.24 13.67
N GLU A 577 4.95 -52.44 13.10
CA GLU A 577 4.46 -52.62 11.73
C GLU A 577 3.07 -51.98 11.51
N SER A 578 2.25 -51.95 12.56
CA SER A 578 0.95 -51.26 12.61
C SER A 578 1.05 -49.73 12.75
N GLY A 579 2.25 -49.16 12.65
CA GLY A 579 2.55 -47.73 12.80
C GLY A 579 2.53 -47.19 14.24
N SER A 580 2.07 -47.97 15.21
CA SER A 580 1.91 -47.49 16.59
C SER A 580 3.23 -47.55 17.39
N GLN A 581 3.49 -46.49 18.16
CA GLN A 581 4.69 -46.31 18.96
C GLN A 581 4.84 -47.43 20.01
N LYS A 582 6.04 -48.00 20.12
CA LYS A 582 6.41 -48.97 21.14
C LYS A 582 6.98 -48.27 22.37
N THR A 583 6.62 -48.76 23.56
CA THR A 583 7.24 -48.38 24.85
C THR A 583 7.67 -49.63 25.62
N GLY A 584 8.50 -49.45 26.65
CA GLY A 584 9.11 -50.53 27.43
C GLY A 584 10.19 -51.29 26.66
N TRP A 585 10.49 -52.52 27.10
CA TRP A 585 11.48 -53.40 26.48
C TRP A 585 11.13 -53.76 25.03
N LEU A 586 12.13 -53.71 24.16
CA LEU A 586 12.12 -54.15 22.76
C LEU A 586 13.30 -55.09 22.54
N GLN A 587 13.06 -56.22 21.86
CA GLN A 587 14.14 -57.06 21.34
C GLN A 587 14.14 -56.99 19.82
N GLU A 588 15.28 -56.70 19.21
CA GLU A 588 15.46 -56.63 17.76
C GLU A 588 16.85 -57.17 17.40
N SER A 589 16.93 -58.02 16.36
CA SER A 589 18.19 -58.64 15.90
C SER A 589 19.04 -59.28 17.02
N GLY A 590 18.36 -59.87 18.02
CA GLY A 590 18.98 -60.51 19.20
C GLY A 590 19.39 -59.54 20.32
N LYS A 591 19.40 -58.23 20.07
CA LYS A 591 19.75 -57.18 21.04
C LYS A 591 18.53 -56.69 21.79
N TRP A 592 18.74 -56.21 23.03
CA TRP A 592 17.69 -55.61 23.84
C TRP A 592 17.85 -54.09 23.91
N TYR A 593 16.73 -53.38 23.85
CA TYR A 593 16.60 -51.94 23.95
C TYR A 593 15.48 -51.62 24.94
N TYR A 594 15.53 -50.45 25.58
CA TYR A 594 14.43 -49.96 26.40
C TYR A 594 13.93 -48.61 25.87
N LEU A 595 12.61 -48.51 25.68
CA LEU A 595 11.93 -47.30 25.23
C LEU A 595 11.15 -46.72 26.40
N THR A 596 11.38 -45.44 26.77
CA THR A 596 10.81 -44.89 28.01
C THR A 596 9.28 -44.98 28.02
N PRO A 597 8.63 -45.31 29.15
CA PRO A 597 7.17 -45.23 29.27
C PRO A 597 6.63 -43.79 29.15
N LYS A 598 7.49 -42.77 29.29
CA LYS A 598 7.14 -41.35 29.29
C LYS A 598 6.84 -40.81 27.89
N ASP A 599 7.73 -41.10 26.94
CA ASP A 599 7.74 -40.49 25.60
C ASP A 599 8.29 -41.44 24.50
N GLY A 600 8.55 -42.71 24.86
CA GLY A 600 9.04 -43.76 23.97
C GLY A 600 10.49 -43.60 23.51
N SER A 601 11.23 -42.63 24.04
CA SER A 601 12.63 -42.39 23.70
C SER A 601 13.51 -43.60 24.06
N MET A 602 14.48 -43.91 23.22
CA MET A 602 15.46 -44.96 23.46
C MET A 602 16.39 -44.60 24.63
N ALA A 603 16.50 -45.49 25.61
CA ALA A 603 17.42 -45.36 26.73
C ALA A 603 18.87 -45.46 26.27
N VAL A 604 19.72 -44.55 26.76
CA VAL A 604 21.18 -44.55 26.60
C VAL A 604 21.83 -44.25 27.95
N GLY A 605 23.00 -44.82 28.22
CA GLY A 605 23.64 -44.72 29.53
C GLY A 605 22.92 -45.52 30.62
N MET A 606 23.14 -45.13 31.89
CA MET A 606 22.53 -45.78 33.06
C MET A 606 21.05 -45.43 33.20
N HIS A 607 20.20 -46.45 33.36
CA HIS A 607 18.76 -46.32 33.59
C HIS A 607 18.29 -47.31 34.66
N GLU A 608 17.41 -46.87 35.57
CA GLU A 608 16.76 -47.76 36.54
C GLU A 608 15.37 -48.17 36.05
N ILE A 609 15.12 -49.48 36.00
CA ILE A 609 13.92 -50.08 35.41
C ILE A 609 13.41 -51.15 36.37
N LYS A 610 12.36 -50.83 37.14
CA LYS A 610 11.81 -51.69 38.21
C LYS A 610 12.88 -52.15 39.21
N GLU A 611 13.46 -51.19 39.94
CA GLU A 611 14.41 -51.41 41.06
C GLU A 611 15.78 -52.03 40.66
N ALA A 612 15.96 -52.41 39.39
CA ALA A 612 17.25 -52.84 38.84
C ALA A 612 17.84 -51.76 37.93
N LYS A 613 19.15 -51.54 38.02
CA LYS A 613 19.92 -50.64 37.14
C LYS A 613 20.43 -51.40 35.91
N TYR A 614 20.33 -50.77 34.75
CA TYR A 614 20.76 -51.28 33.44
C TYR A 614 21.65 -50.23 32.76
N TYR A 615 22.61 -50.67 31.97
CA TYR A 615 23.43 -49.79 31.14
C TYR A 615 23.17 -50.06 29.66
N PHE A 616 22.85 -48.99 28.92
CA PHE A 616 22.66 -49.01 27.47
C PHE A 616 23.80 -48.24 26.82
N ASN A 617 24.38 -48.76 25.73
CA ASN A 617 25.43 -48.02 25.01
C ASN A 617 24.84 -46.87 24.18
N ASN A 618 25.68 -46.11 23.47
CA ASN A 618 25.24 -44.96 22.66
C ASN A 618 24.32 -45.34 21.48
N ALA A 619 24.24 -46.63 21.11
CA ALA A 619 23.27 -47.16 20.14
C ALA A 619 21.99 -47.70 20.82
N GLY A 620 21.84 -47.50 22.12
CA GLY A 620 20.69 -47.96 22.93
C GLY A 620 20.69 -49.44 23.27
N GLU A 621 21.78 -50.16 23.00
CA GLU A 621 21.87 -51.59 23.20
C GLU A 621 22.17 -51.90 24.67
N MET A 622 21.33 -52.71 25.31
CA MET A 622 21.52 -53.19 26.68
C MET A 622 22.82 -53.98 26.79
N GLN A 623 23.67 -53.64 27.76
CA GLN A 623 24.97 -54.25 27.95
C GLN A 623 24.95 -55.37 29.01
N THR A 624 25.77 -56.39 28.80
CA THR A 624 26.00 -57.52 29.72
C THR A 624 27.51 -57.76 29.91
N GLY A 625 27.90 -58.47 30.96
CA GLY A 625 29.29 -58.69 31.38
C GLY A 625 29.99 -57.40 31.86
N TRP A 626 31.31 -57.42 31.89
CA TRP A 626 32.14 -56.26 32.22
C TRP A 626 32.02 -55.12 31.19
N LYS A 627 31.86 -53.88 31.67
CA LYS A 627 31.84 -52.64 30.87
C LYS A 627 32.59 -51.52 31.58
N TRP A 628 33.16 -50.60 30.81
CA TRP A 628 33.84 -49.41 31.33
C TRP A 628 33.03 -48.16 30.98
N HIS A 629 32.66 -47.39 32.01
CA HIS A 629 32.03 -46.06 31.92
C HIS A 629 32.21 -45.36 33.27
N ASP A 630 31.95 -44.05 33.34
CA ASP A 630 31.96 -43.25 34.58
C ASP A 630 33.24 -43.41 35.43
N GLY A 631 34.37 -43.64 34.76
CA GLY A 631 35.67 -43.83 35.40
C GLY A 631 35.82 -45.10 36.24
N ALA A 632 35.09 -46.19 35.91
CA ALA A 632 35.32 -47.51 36.50
C ALA A 632 34.84 -48.66 35.58
N TYR A 633 35.33 -49.87 35.87
CA TYR A 633 34.65 -51.08 35.41
C TYR A 633 33.39 -51.32 36.24
N HIS A 634 32.36 -51.83 35.60
CA HIS A 634 31.09 -52.24 36.18
C HIS A 634 30.71 -53.61 35.57
N TYR A 635 29.99 -54.46 36.30
CA TYR A 635 29.52 -55.75 35.79
C TYR A 635 27.99 -55.79 35.68
N TYR A 636 27.51 -56.25 34.53
CA TYR A 636 26.09 -56.44 34.24
C TYR A 636 25.81 -57.94 34.04
N GLN A 637 24.78 -58.46 34.69
CA GLN A 637 24.40 -59.87 34.58
C GLN A 637 23.84 -60.18 33.17
N GLU A 638 23.62 -61.46 32.83
CA GLU A 638 23.01 -61.84 31.53
C GLU A 638 21.64 -61.21 31.30
N SER A 639 20.91 -60.94 32.39
CA SER A 639 19.64 -60.20 32.40
C SER A 639 19.78 -58.70 32.12
N GLY A 640 21.00 -58.17 32.01
CA GLY A 640 21.32 -56.74 31.91
C GLY A 640 21.35 -55.98 33.24
N ALA A 641 20.97 -56.62 34.35
CA ALA A 641 20.93 -55.97 35.67
C ALA A 641 22.34 -55.82 36.26
N GLN A 642 22.70 -54.60 36.67
CA GLN A 642 23.97 -54.26 37.31
C GLN A 642 24.19 -55.09 38.58
N LYS A 643 25.42 -55.58 38.78
CA LYS A 643 25.83 -56.28 39.99
C LYS A 643 26.52 -55.31 40.95
N THR A 644 26.22 -55.44 42.24
CA THR A 644 26.91 -54.75 43.35
C THR A 644 27.40 -55.76 44.40
N GLY A 645 28.27 -55.32 45.30
CA GLY A 645 28.92 -56.15 46.31
C GLY A 645 29.93 -57.13 45.72
N TRP A 646 30.17 -58.23 46.43
CA TRP A 646 31.07 -59.30 46.01
C TRP A 646 30.60 -59.99 44.72
N PHE A 647 31.53 -60.26 43.82
CA PHE A 647 31.33 -60.97 42.56
C PHE A 647 32.52 -61.92 42.31
N GLN A 648 32.27 -63.12 41.77
CA GLN A 648 33.32 -64.08 41.43
C GLN A 648 33.18 -64.50 39.97
N GLU A 649 34.29 -64.48 39.22
CA GLU A 649 34.35 -64.90 37.83
C GLU A 649 35.66 -65.66 37.58
N SER A 650 35.59 -66.80 36.89
CA SER A 650 36.75 -67.66 36.60
C SER A 650 37.63 -67.97 37.83
N GLY A 651 37.00 -68.12 39.00
CA GLY A 651 37.66 -68.36 40.29
C GLY A 651 38.17 -67.11 41.01
N LYS A 652 38.32 -65.97 40.33
CA LYS A 652 38.79 -64.70 40.89
C LYS A 652 37.65 -63.92 41.54
N TRP A 653 37.92 -63.29 42.68
CA TRP A 653 36.97 -62.41 43.36
C TRP A 653 37.20 -60.94 42.98
N TYR A 654 36.10 -60.20 42.90
CA TYR A 654 36.03 -58.77 42.64
C TYR A 654 35.01 -58.15 43.60
N TYR A 655 35.12 -56.84 43.86
CA TYR A 655 34.13 -56.10 44.63
C TYR A 655 33.62 -54.88 43.85
N LEU A 656 32.30 -54.76 43.77
CA LEU A 656 31.57 -53.74 43.02
C LEU A 656 30.88 -52.82 44.02
N GLN A 657 31.49 -51.68 44.32
CA GLN A 657 31.05 -50.75 45.38
C GLN A 657 29.59 -50.34 45.20
N ALA A 658 28.78 -50.50 46.23
CA ALA A 658 27.38 -50.06 46.22
C ALA A 658 27.26 -48.60 46.72
N PRO A 659 26.31 -47.80 46.20
CA PRO A 659 25.26 -48.16 45.23
C PRO A 659 25.61 -47.97 43.74
N GLU A 660 26.81 -47.52 43.38
CA GLU A 660 27.19 -47.16 41.99
C GLU A 660 27.53 -48.37 41.10
N GLY A 661 28.01 -49.47 41.69
CA GLY A 661 28.48 -50.67 41.00
C GLY A 661 29.95 -50.64 40.55
N ARG A 662 30.73 -49.66 41.01
CA ARG A 662 32.12 -49.43 40.57
C ARG A 662 33.06 -50.52 41.08
N MET A 663 33.81 -51.15 40.19
CA MET A 663 34.89 -52.09 40.54
C MET A 663 36.01 -51.35 41.25
N VAL A 664 36.33 -51.79 42.46
CA VAL A 664 37.39 -51.18 43.28
C VAL A 664 38.77 -51.76 42.96
N THR A 665 39.82 -50.97 43.22
CA THR A 665 41.23 -51.38 43.15
C THR A 665 41.98 -50.84 44.37
N GLY A 666 43.16 -51.36 44.67
CA GLY A 666 43.96 -50.96 45.84
C GLY A 666 43.45 -51.58 47.16
N LEU A 667 43.84 -50.98 48.29
CA LEU A 667 43.38 -51.38 49.62
C LEU A 667 41.98 -50.80 49.87
N GLN A 668 41.04 -51.64 50.30
CA GLN A 668 39.62 -51.30 50.38
C GLN A 668 39.00 -51.89 51.65
N GLU A 669 38.09 -51.14 52.28
CA GLU A 669 37.35 -51.58 53.46
C GLU A 669 35.96 -52.08 53.06
N VAL A 670 35.63 -53.32 53.42
CA VAL A 670 34.34 -53.95 53.12
C VAL A 670 33.82 -54.61 54.39
N ALA A 671 32.78 -54.02 54.99
CA ALA A 671 32.17 -54.48 56.24
C ALA A 671 33.18 -54.65 57.40
N ASN A 672 33.93 -53.58 57.68
CA ASN A 672 34.95 -53.45 58.74
C ASN A 672 36.21 -54.32 58.56
N GLU A 673 36.35 -54.97 57.40
CA GLU A 673 37.45 -55.86 57.04
C GLU A 673 38.19 -55.29 55.83
N TYR A 674 39.52 -55.37 55.82
CA TYR A 674 40.34 -54.84 54.72
C TYR A 674 40.71 -55.93 53.72
N TYR A 675 40.61 -55.58 52.44
CA TYR A 675 40.94 -56.43 51.29
C TYR A 675 41.82 -55.64 50.33
N TYR A 676 42.74 -56.30 49.64
CA TYR A 676 43.53 -55.67 48.58
C TYR A 676 43.14 -56.22 47.21
N PHE A 677 42.90 -55.32 46.26
CA PHE A 677 42.54 -55.63 44.89
C PHE A 677 43.66 -55.11 43.97
N ASN A 678 44.10 -55.91 43.00
CA ASN A 678 45.13 -55.48 42.06
C ASN A 678 44.58 -54.44 41.04
N THR A 679 45.42 -53.97 40.12
CA THR A 679 45.02 -52.98 39.09
C THR A 679 43.97 -53.49 38.09
N ALA A 680 43.71 -54.80 38.05
CA ALA A 680 42.61 -55.41 37.29
C ALA A 680 41.36 -55.67 38.15
N GLY A 681 41.32 -55.20 39.41
CA GLY A 681 40.22 -55.39 40.35
C GLY A 681 40.17 -56.76 41.02
N GLU A 682 41.19 -57.60 40.83
CA GLU A 682 41.20 -58.98 41.32
C GLU A 682 41.66 -58.99 42.79
N MET A 683 40.84 -59.56 43.67
CA MET A 683 41.13 -59.73 45.09
C MET A 683 42.40 -60.57 45.29
N GLN A 684 43.25 -60.12 46.20
CA GLN A 684 44.58 -60.67 46.44
C GLN A 684 44.65 -61.43 47.77
N THR A 685 45.49 -62.47 47.80
CA THR A 685 45.76 -63.30 48.98
C THR A 685 47.27 -63.49 49.17
N GLY A 686 47.68 -63.92 50.36
CA GLY A 686 49.08 -63.99 50.81
C GLY A 686 49.71 -62.61 51.06
N TRP A 687 51.04 -62.58 51.17
CA TRP A 687 51.82 -61.34 51.31
C TRP A 687 51.67 -60.42 50.09
N LYS A 688 51.47 -59.12 50.33
CA LYS A 688 51.48 -58.05 49.33
C LYS A 688 52.25 -56.83 49.87
N TRP A 689 52.96 -56.14 48.99
CA TRP A 689 53.69 -54.91 49.31
C TRP A 689 52.80 -53.71 49.00
N ILE A 690 52.44 -52.92 50.02
CA ILE A 690 51.49 -51.81 49.93
C ILE A 690 52.08 -50.65 50.74
N GLU A 691 52.17 -49.46 50.14
CA GLU A 691 52.60 -48.21 50.81
C GLU A 691 53.89 -48.32 51.65
N GLY A 692 54.85 -49.15 51.20
CA GLY A 692 56.14 -49.34 51.86
C GLY A 692 56.20 -50.44 52.92
N TYR A 693 55.15 -51.25 53.07
CA TYR A 693 55.11 -52.36 54.04
C TYR A 693 54.53 -53.65 53.45
N TYR A 694 55.01 -54.79 53.95
CA TYR A 694 54.38 -56.08 53.72
C TYR A 694 53.13 -56.23 54.60
N HIS A 695 52.01 -56.57 53.96
CA HIS A 695 50.73 -56.89 54.58
C HIS A 695 50.28 -58.29 54.14
N TYR A 696 49.65 -59.06 55.03
CA TYR A 696 49.19 -60.42 54.73
C TYR A 696 47.66 -60.50 54.61
N PHE A 697 47.19 -61.03 53.49
CA PHE A 697 45.78 -61.29 53.22
C PHE A 697 45.52 -62.80 53.28
N GLN A 698 44.52 -63.22 54.06
CA GLN A 698 44.12 -64.62 54.20
C GLN A 698 43.60 -65.21 52.87
N GLU A 699 43.38 -66.53 52.79
CA GLU A 699 42.69 -67.15 51.65
C GLU A 699 41.28 -66.57 51.42
N SER A 700 40.63 -66.12 52.50
CA SER A 700 39.37 -65.37 52.49
C SER A 700 39.49 -63.92 51.98
N GLY A 701 40.69 -63.47 51.60
CA GLY A 701 41.01 -62.11 51.18
C GLY A 701 41.19 -61.10 52.31
N LYS A 702 40.86 -61.46 53.57
CA LYS A 702 40.93 -60.54 54.72
C LYS A 702 42.36 -60.26 55.17
N MET A 703 42.72 -58.99 55.34
CA MET A 703 43.98 -58.57 55.93
C MET A 703 44.07 -58.97 57.42
N ILE A 704 45.17 -59.60 57.83
CA ILE A 704 45.46 -59.83 59.26
C ILE A 704 45.94 -58.51 59.87
N ARG A 705 45.47 -58.20 61.08
CA ARG A 705 45.86 -57.06 61.92
C ARG A 705 45.95 -57.53 63.38
N ASP A 706 46.84 -56.93 64.16
CA ASP A 706 47.07 -57.26 65.59
C ASP A 706 47.20 -58.77 65.85
N GLY A 707 48.02 -59.44 65.03
CA GLY A 707 48.02 -60.91 64.98
C GLY A 707 49.27 -61.51 64.35
N GLU A 708 49.20 -62.83 64.13
CA GLU A 708 50.26 -63.64 63.54
C GLU A 708 49.76 -64.29 62.25
N THR A 709 50.60 -64.34 61.22
CA THR A 709 50.27 -64.91 59.91
C THR A 709 50.39 -66.43 59.91
N PRO A 710 49.77 -67.16 58.96
CA PRO A 710 49.86 -68.63 58.90
C PRO A 710 51.28 -69.19 58.73
N ASP A 711 52.23 -68.37 58.28
CA ASP A 711 53.66 -68.65 58.15
C ASP A 711 54.51 -68.11 59.32
N GLY A 712 53.88 -67.65 60.42
CA GLY A 712 54.54 -67.41 61.71
C GLY A 712 55.10 -65.99 61.94
N TYR A 713 54.70 -65.00 61.15
CA TYR A 713 55.17 -63.62 61.31
C TYR A 713 54.10 -62.74 61.96
N LYS A 714 54.52 -61.74 62.75
CA LYS A 714 53.59 -60.81 63.40
C LYS A 714 53.31 -59.58 62.55
N VAL A 715 52.08 -59.09 62.64
CA VAL A 715 51.61 -57.87 61.97
C VAL A 715 50.93 -56.92 62.95
N ASP A 716 51.11 -55.62 62.77
CA ASP A 716 50.59 -54.58 63.66
C ASP A 716 49.08 -54.27 63.45
N HIS A 717 48.57 -53.28 64.17
CA HIS A 717 47.18 -52.81 64.09
C HIS A 717 46.74 -52.24 62.73
N LYS A 718 47.70 -52.02 61.81
CA LYS A 718 47.48 -51.65 60.41
C LYS A 718 47.74 -52.80 59.44
N GLY A 719 48.14 -53.98 59.96
CA GLY A 719 48.45 -55.17 59.17
C GLY A 719 49.88 -55.23 58.63
N ARG A 720 50.79 -54.40 59.14
CA ARG A 720 52.18 -54.27 58.66
C ARG A 720 53.11 -55.23 59.39
N TRP A 721 53.97 -55.92 58.63
CA TRP A 721 54.93 -56.90 59.13
C TRP A 721 55.93 -56.37 60.18
N ILE A 722 56.26 -57.21 61.17
CA ILE A 722 57.16 -56.92 62.30
C ILE A 722 58.27 -57.99 62.38
N GLN A 723 59.51 -57.57 62.58
CA GLN A 723 60.70 -58.43 62.71
C GLN A 723 61.07 -58.67 64.21
N GLY A 724 61.52 -59.88 64.55
CA GLY A 724 61.57 -60.39 65.95
C GLY A 724 62.71 -59.88 66.86
N VAL A 725 62.52 -60.06 68.18
CA VAL A 725 63.38 -59.53 69.28
C VAL A 725 63.48 -60.54 70.45
N GLU A 726 64.62 -60.62 71.13
CA GLU A 726 64.84 -61.46 72.34
C GLU A 726 64.52 -60.73 73.66
N THR A 727 64.35 -61.49 74.76
CA THR A 727 63.87 -60.97 76.06
C THR A 727 64.62 -61.54 77.28
N THR A 728 64.62 -60.80 78.39
CA THR A 728 65.04 -61.24 79.73
C THR A 728 64.17 -60.61 80.81
N THR A 729 64.02 -61.27 81.97
CA THR A 729 63.00 -60.96 82.99
C THR A 729 63.59 -60.85 84.40
N THR A 730 63.04 -59.96 85.24
CA THR A 730 63.22 -59.97 86.71
C THR A 730 61.94 -59.41 87.36
N VAL A 731 61.67 -59.74 88.64
CA VAL A 731 60.33 -59.61 89.26
C VAL A 731 60.30 -58.56 90.38
N GLU A 732 59.10 -58.04 90.64
CA GLU A 732 58.68 -56.90 91.48
C GLU A 732 58.74 -57.19 93.02
N THR A 733 58.36 -56.34 93.99
CA THR A 733 57.22 -55.38 94.06
C THR A 733 57.40 -54.21 95.05
N THR A 734 56.86 -53.04 94.66
CA THR A 734 56.13 -51.95 95.40
C THR A 734 56.40 -51.65 96.90
N VAL A 735 56.15 -50.45 97.44
CA VAL A 735 55.47 -49.18 97.01
C VAL A 735 56.35 -47.97 97.45
N GLU A 736 56.05 -46.68 97.25
CA GLU A 736 54.82 -45.96 96.87
C GLU A 736 55.08 -44.88 95.77
N THR A 737 54.35 -43.76 95.74
CA THR A 737 53.98 -43.13 94.44
C THR A 737 54.18 -41.61 94.31
N THR A 738 54.37 -41.18 93.05
CA THR A 738 54.11 -39.86 92.40
C THR A 738 55.36 -39.13 91.89
N THR A 739 55.29 -38.69 90.62
CA THR A 739 56.36 -38.04 89.82
C THR A 739 57.53 -38.98 89.44
N LYS A 740 58.26 -38.79 88.33
CA LYS A 740 58.26 -37.72 87.32
C LYS A 740 58.81 -38.28 86.00
N GLU A 741 58.21 -37.97 84.85
CA GLU A 741 58.83 -38.22 83.54
C GLU A 741 59.38 -36.93 82.91
N THR A 742 60.38 -37.06 82.04
CA THR A 742 60.93 -35.97 81.22
C THR A 742 61.52 -36.57 79.95
N THR A 743 60.67 -36.82 78.95
CA THR A 743 61.06 -37.29 77.62
C THR A 743 61.58 -36.13 76.77
N VAL A 744 62.71 -36.35 76.08
CA VAL A 744 63.38 -35.34 75.25
C VAL A 744 62.89 -35.44 73.81
N VAL A 745 62.43 -34.33 73.25
CA VAL A 745 62.03 -34.22 71.83
C VAL A 745 62.86 -33.13 71.13
N PRO A 746 63.92 -33.50 70.40
CA PRO A 746 64.64 -32.60 69.49
C PRO A 746 63.99 -32.71 68.08
N THR A 747 63.28 -31.69 67.58
CA THR A 747 63.75 -30.43 66.94
C THR A 747 64.00 -30.54 65.43
N THR A 748 63.55 -29.49 64.69
CA THR A 748 64.19 -28.87 63.50
C THR A 748 64.36 -29.72 62.22
N GLU A 749 63.66 -29.44 61.10
CA GLU A 749 63.80 -28.30 60.14
C GLU A 749 64.73 -28.63 58.93
N VAL A 750 64.21 -28.48 57.69
CA VAL A 750 64.80 -27.70 56.55
C VAL A 750 66.16 -28.21 55.94
N PRO A 751 66.64 -27.85 54.71
CA PRO A 751 66.03 -27.28 53.47
C PRO A 751 66.23 -28.13 52.16
N THR A 752 65.68 -27.66 51.01
CA THR A 752 66.21 -27.71 49.59
C THR A 752 66.72 -29.03 48.94
N THR A 753 66.67 -29.32 47.63
CA THR A 753 66.20 -28.72 46.33
C THR A 753 65.95 -29.90 45.35
N GLN A 754 65.50 -29.82 44.08
CA GLN A 754 65.15 -28.80 43.07
C GLN A 754 63.81 -29.24 42.41
N GLU A 755 62.97 -28.44 41.72
CA GLU A 755 63.10 -27.73 40.42
C GLU A 755 63.42 -28.58 39.16
N PRO A 756 62.81 -28.31 37.98
CA PRO A 756 61.57 -27.57 37.65
C PRO A 756 60.57 -28.45 36.81
N THR A 757 59.49 -28.04 36.13
CA THR A 757 58.99 -26.73 35.63
C THR A 757 57.46 -26.81 35.35
N THR A 758 56.66 -25.85 35.87
CA THR A 758 55.57 -25.03 35.22
C THR A 758 54.58 -25.59 34.15
N VAL A 759 53.34 -25.08 33.94
CA VAL A 759 52.63 -23.87 34.44
C VAL A 759 51.12 -24.12 34.70
N GLU A 760 50.57 -23.37 35.65
CA GLU A 760 49.20 -22.82 35.84
C GLU A 760 48.52 -22.12 34.63
N PRO A 761 47.31 -21.48 34.73
CA PRO A 761 46.24 -21.54 35.75
C PRO A 761 44.76 -21.61 35.26
N THR A 762 43.87 -21.82 36.23
CA THR A 762 42.43 -21.44 36.39
C THR A 762 42.11 -19.93 36.20
N THR A 763 40.89 -19.41 35.88
CA THR A 763 39.56 -19.95 35.45
C THR A 763 38.58 -18.80 35.04
N VAL A 764 37.44 -19.18 34.43
CA VAL A 764 36.14 -18.46 34.24
C VAL A 764 36.04 -17.29 33.25
N GLU A 765 35.00 -17.35 32.41
CA GLU A 765 34.15 -16.23 31.96
C GLU A 765 32.71 -16.80 31.73
N PRO A 766 31.64 -16.01 31.49
CA PRO A 766 31.60 -14.55 31.28
C PRO A 766 30.63 -13.77 32.20
N THR A 767 30.82 -12.45 32.32
CA THR A 767 29.70 -11.48 32.45
C THR A 767 30.14 -10.08 32.02
N THR A 768 29.19 -9.23 31.62
CA THR A 768 29.42 -7.93 30.99
C THR A 768 29.74 -6.77 31.94
N VAL A 769 30.67 -5.92 31.49
CA VAL A 769 30.74 -4.47 31.75
C VAL A 769 29.82 -3.79 30.70
N GLU A 770 29.19 -2.62 30.82
CA GLU A 770 29.41 -1.35 31.56
C GLU A 770 28.04 -0.78 32.01
N GLU A 771 27.94 0.13 32.98
CA GLU A 771 27.95 1.59 32.73
C GLU A 771 28.26 2.35 34.04
N THR A 772 29.18 3.32 34.03
CA THR A 772 29.37 4.27 35.15
C THR A 772 29.81 5.66 34.64
N THR A 773 28.90 6.64 34.66
CA THR A 773 29.26 8.05 34.35
C THR A 773 28.50 9.08 35.18
N ALA A 774 29.29 9.93 35.83
CA ALA A 774 29.02 11.35 36.12
C ALA A 774 30.42 11.97 36.33
N GLU A 775 31.11 12.42 35.26
CA GLU A 775 30.97 13.75 34.60
C GLU A 775 31.41 14.94 35.48
N PRO A 776 32.05 16.01 34.93
CA PRO A 776 32.73 16.18 33.62
C PRO A 776 34.20 16.72 33.84
N THR A 777 34.98 17.37 32.95
CA THR A 777 34.78 17.98 31.61
C THR A 777 36.12 18.10 30.83
N SER A 778 36.06 18.07 29.49
CA SER A 778 36.86 18.84 28.50
C SER A 778 38.41 18.95 28.50
N GLN A 779 38.98 18.51 27.35
CA GLN A 779 39.94 19.19 26.45
C GLN A 779 41.49 19.21 26.68
N GLU A 780 42.14 18.44 25.78
CA GLU A 780 43.18 18.82 24.80
C GLU A 780 44.68 19.11 25.14
N THR A 781 45.52 18.62 24.21
CA THR A 781 46.89 19.02 23.84
C THR A 781 48.10 18.75 24.76
N THR A 782 48.74 17.59 24.48
CA THR A 782 50.19 17.43 24.15
C THR A 782 51.29 18.06 25.03
N THR A 783 52.28 17.23 25.46
CA THR A 783 53.63 17.23 24.83
C THR A 783 54.61 16.16 25.36
N LYS A 784 55.54 15.76 24.46
CA LYS A 784 56.96 15.36 24.69
C LYS A 784 57.35 14.07 25.46
N GLU A 785 58.20 13.30 24.75
CA GLU A 785 59.46 12.65 25.23
C GLU A 785 59.35 11.51 26.28
N LYS A 786 60.11 10.41 26.21
CA LYS A 786 61.26 10.04 25.35
C LYS A 786 61.55 8.52 25.41
N ILE A 787 62.06 7.93 24.30
CA ILE A 787 63.16 6.91 24.21
C ILE A 787 63.03 5.58 25.02
N THR A 788 63.32 4.36 24.55
CA THR A 788 63.83 3.75 23.29
C THR A 788 63.88 2.22 23.54
N ILE A 789 63.34 1.29 22.71
CA ILE A 789 63.84 0.80 21.40
C ILE A 789 65.26 0.18 21.54
N PRO A 790 65.61 -1.04 21.09
CA PRO A 790 65.33 -1.65 19.77
C PRO A 790 64.59 -3.01 19.85
N ILE A 791 63.94 -3.55 18.80
CA ILE A 791 64.38 -3.95 17.44
C ILE A 791 65.43 -5.08 17.53
N ILE A 792 65.20 -6.28 16.98
CA ILE A 792 65.33 -6.71 15.57
C ILE A 792 64.36 -7.92 15.39
N ARG A 793 63.41 -7.95 14.44
CA ARG A 793 63.53 -8.22 12.97
C ARG A 793 64.15 -9.60 12.65
N ASP A 794 63.84 -10.32 11.57
CA ASP A 794 62.94 -10.13 10.41
C ASP A 794 61.99 -11.35 10.36
N ASP A 795 60.70 -11.27 10.00
CA ASP A 795 60.11 -10.87 8.71
C ASP A 795 60.37 -11.83 7.54
N LYS A 796 59.37 -12.68 7.23
CA LYS A 796 58.67 -12.84 5.93
C LYS A 796 57.69 -14.02 6.07
N THR A 797 56.37 -13.85 5.90
CA THR A 797 55.63 -13.68 4.62
C THR A 797 56.00 -14.77 3.59
N ILE A 798 55.04 -15.49 3.00
CA ILE A 798 54.24 -14.98 1.88
C ILE A 798 52.96 -15.82 1.65
N ARG A 799 51.82 -15.12 1.52
CA ARG A 799 50.66 -15.36 0.64
C ARG A 799 50.09 -16.81 0.44
N ARG A 800 48.78 -16.91 0.74
CA ARG A 800 47.67 -17.18 -0.23
C ARG A 800 47.64 -18.54 -0.94
N VAL A 801 46.48 -19.23 -0.89
CA VAL A 801 45.65 -19.67 -2.04
C VAL A 801 44.58 -20.67 -1.55
N GLN A 802 43.32 -20.20 -1.53
CA GLN A 802 42.09 -20.90 -1.98
C GLN A 802 41.54 -22.21 -1.37
N ASP A 803 40.22 -22.34 -1.61
CA ASP A 803 39.40 -23.55 -1.83
C ASP A 803 39.35 -24.66 -0.75
N ILE A 804 38.22 -24.74 -0.02
CA ILE A 804 37.13 -25.73 -0.27
C ILE A 804 36.00 -25.59 0.78
N PHE A 805 34.75 -25.48 0.28
CA PHE A 805 33.45 -25.38 0.96
C PHE A 805 33.23 -24.24 1.97
#